data_AF-A0A800G0H1-F1
#
_entry.id   AF-A0A800G0H1-F1
#
_cell.length_a   1.000
_cell.length_b   1.000
_cell.length_c   1.000
_cell.angle_alpha   90.00
_cell.angle_beta   90.00
_cell.angle_gamma   90.00
#
_symmetry.space_group_name_H-M   'P 1'
#
loop_
_entity.id
_entity.type
_entity.pdbx_description
1 polymer ?
#
loop_
_entity_poly.entity_id
_entity_poly.type
_entity_poly.pdbx_seq_one_letter_code
_entity_poly.pdbx_strand_id
1 'polypeptide(L)'
;MRIERTSTPATGLLPSPRLALLRSPVAILFLGLSLGLAGCSGGGGNGSGAFYVESCSIGCSTGETGNQIACQIVDTYQNQEISLLFSDPIDLFSVNSSTFQVVNVANGTSPPGQFFGDPTNLHRLIFRPALSFDQNGNPIFGLEANTSYAIRIPGQVQDNFGPFIQSTTGQVNQARMECTIRTSLGIIDPVPGNPDVVTTVDVVTGYDSNGNANQFDYDVVVTSTPVIDDVWRQTRITFFFDDVMNVATLLDPSSKKAPYITIEVDDDGDLATLDRYDVAGDFSFGVDFDRLETFLYFDALLPLPSAGPNAPISSRRVVIIIPSTVQDLVSNSVAAGGGQRSFIPEPSTLQESLLPPGGEDFTVAWPAAGSNEDGNRGGAFWGGGKLIPGIGGGSGRLGDLFVPAGLSLTLNTDSQTFPLTTGDGFLLNQVADVLGNPDPSGFPGTQGNFPDSITVTDGVFEFSSLIVEPGGSVRFEGVNPARVYVRGPVDIRAGSVLDLTGAVPADHDSEIADPFTMLSTPINAASGGDGGFGGSRSDMASNAAMVALTTCENDPVAPVSPHREGYKGMGVGREGKKGAGLGGDKYPIRLPSTDTATTGAQEVGFNVITLFDPFTLDTECRSMMVGGSGSGGSYATAGGIGVALSLFPNSDFPGVTNNAADTAGGDPAEVGLEAAAEDNQGYNMRLLRWSKGHLRGGSGGGGGGGHPFGAWADGHNGSNGNACVGPLSNFHAWMDHSGARGGSGGGAFQLTSGKRITVNGVIDASGSRGGEPRNPAVADPCDVDYGKFAAPGGGGSGGAVKLQSIVVDLAATPGTIDVSGGAGGTAKFWANSLGGDGGTGLVRIEDLAGLSRAMAAPSILPFNPSDSSLSWVSVDDGSNALDGPGWVMANQRPDAITASSSCWMKPPGSILSLYFVEDEDDDNTGIPTDMGWNMDLLFKTGSGTQLIPFRGGGFFLGISWENEFGKSLGTQGGTVDAAPIVVRFQGALATQTEDYCNLDLNDTSTSIVPGSVTPWVDHPALLNGFLPPPNLMRYVIIFDSTRVAGDAPRELLDQVAGIDNFWVRVLPD
;
A
#
# COMPACT_ATOMS: atom_id res chain seq x y z
N MET A 1 14.99 -0.15 -57.50
CA MET A 1 13.98 -0.63 -58.47
C MET A 1 13.52 0.59 -59.25
N ARG A 2 13.69 0.59 -60.58
CA ARG A 2 13.52 1.74 -61.49
C ARG A 2 12.15 1.64 -62.15
N ILE A 3 11.26 2.63 -61.99
CA ILE A 3 10.05 2.78 -62.81
C ILE A 3 9.82 4.27 -63.10
N GLU A 4 9.53 4.52 -64.37
CA GLU A 4 9.51 5.78 -65.11
C GLU A 4 8.17 6.52 -64.94
N ARG A 5 8.22 7.86 -64.95
CA ARG A 5 7.06 8.74 -65.15
C ARG A 5 6.93 9.05 -66.64
N THR A 6 5.80 8.70 -67.24
CA THR A 6 5.35 9.20 -68.55
C THR A 6 4.27 10.26 -68.36
N SER A 7 4.37 11.32 -69.16
CA SER A 7 3.59 12.54 -69.14
C SER A 7 2.51 12.59 -70.25
N THR A 8 1.43 13.34 -69.92
CA THR A 8 0.54 14.19 -70.77
C THR A 8 -0.53 13.56 -71.70
N PRO A 9 -1.55 14.32 -72.18
CA PRO A 9 -2.57 15.16 -71.47
C PRO A 9 -4.01 15.10 -72.09
N ALA A 10 -5.00 15.77 -71.45
CA ALA A 10 -5.96 16.74 -72.04
C ALA A 10 -7.49 16.56 -71.82
N THR A 11 -8.13 17.74 -71.69
CA THR A 11 -9.58 18.11 -71.79
C THR A 11 -10.47 17.77 -70.58
N GLY A 12 -11.24 18.64 -69.94
CA GLY A 12 -11.62 20.05 -70.12
C GLY A 12 -13.12 20.20 -69.89
N LEU A 13 -13.56 21.09 -68.97
CA LEU A 13 -14.75 21.98 -69.06
C LEU A 13 -15.18 22.54 -67.69
N LEU A 14 -15.32 23.88 -67.64
CA LEU A 14 -15.88 24.73 -66.58
C LEU A 14 -17.40 24.53 -66.39
N PRO A 15 -17.99 25.03 -65.28
CA PRO A 15 -18.60 26.36 -65.33
C PRO A 15 -18.37 27.23 -64.08
N SER A 16 -18.68 28.50 -64.30
CA SER A 16 -18.33 29.73 -63.58
C SER A 16 -19.45 30.17 -62.58
N PRO A 17 -19.44 31.40 -61.99
CA PRO A 17 -19.74 31.64 -60.57
C PRO A 17 -20.99 32.55 -60.35
N ARG A 18 -21.16 33.07 -59.10
CA ARG A 18 -22.05 34.15 -58.56
C ARG A 18 -23.01 33.64 -57.48
N LEU A 19 -23.39 34.33 -56.39
CA LEU A 19 -23.54 35.75 -56.02
C LEU A 19 -23.73 35.75 -54.46
N ALA A 20 -22.99 36.48 -53.60
CA ALA A 20 -23.10 37.90 -53.16
C ALA A 20 -24.10 38.22 -52.01
N LEU A 21 -23.70 39.28 -51.27
CA LEU A 21 -24.44 40.22 -50.37
C LEU A 21 -24.47 39.93 -48.85
N LEU A 22 -24.35 40.89 -47.92
CA LEU A 22 -23.87 42.30 -47.85
C LEU A 22 -24.13 42.80 -46.39
N ARG A 23 -23.20 43.53 -45.74
CA ARG A 23 -23.38 44.89 -45.15
C ARG A 23 -22.39 45.27 -44.02
N SER A 24 -21.84 46.48 -44.22
CA SER A 24 -20.98 47.41 -43.44
C SER A 24 -21.74 48.11 -42.27
N PRO A 25 -21.28 49.20 -41.57
CA PRO A 25 -20.03 50.02 -41.63
C PRO A 25 -19.41 50.41 -40.24
N VAL A 26 -18.26 51.11 -40.11
CA VAL A 26 -18.12 52.60 -40.02
C VAL A 26 -16.66 53.05 -39.69
N ALA A 27 -16.12 54.01 -40.47
CA ALA A 27 -15.23 55.19 -40.16
C ALA A 27 -13.77 54.99 -39.61
N ILE A 28 -12.72 55.81 -39.88
CA ILE A 28 -12.53 57.15 -40.50
C ILE A 28 -11.00 57.53 -40.57
N LEU A 29 -10.60 58.34 -41.60
CA LEU A 29 -9.48 59.35 -41.71
C LEU A 29 -8.00 58.89 -41.60
N PHE A 30 -6.98 59.45 -42.31
CA PHE A 30 -6.77 60.74 -43.00
C PHE A 30 -5.55 60.69 -43.98
N LEU A 31 -5.61 61.49 -45.08
CA LEU A 31 -4.57 62.29 -45.81
C LEU A 31 -3.12 61.75 -45.97
N GLY A 32 -2.43 61.76 -47.12
CA GLY A 32 -2.53 62.52 -48.38
C GLY A 32 -1.40 63.55 -48.52
N LEU A 33 -0.46 63.39 -49.48
CA LEU A 33 -0.08 64.42 -50.46
C LEU A 33 0.95 63.94 -51.51
N SER A 34 0.65 64.24 -52.76
CA SER A 34 1.46 64.07 -53.97
C SER A 34 2.00 65.42 -54.48
N LEU A 35 3.07 65.36 -55.29
CA LEU A 35 3.41 66.14 -56.51
C LEU A 35 4.72 66.93 -56.50
N GLY A 36 5.49 66.74 -57.58
CA GLY A 36 6.54 67.67 -58.02
C GLY A 36 7.43 67.12 -59.14
N LEU A 37 6.96 67.17 -60.39
CA LEU A 37 7.68 66.84 -61.63
C LEU A 37 8.71 67.92 -62.05
N ALA A 38 9.82 67.48 -62.63
CA ALA A 38 10.51 68.02 -63.82
C ALA A 38 11.59 66.98 -64.22
N GLY A 39 11.85 66.54 -65.44
CA GLY A 39 11.57 67.07 -66.77
C GLY A 39 12.88 67.02 -67.58
N CYS A 40 12.87 66.30 -68.71
CA CYS A 40 13.76 66.34 -69.88
C CYS A 40 14.93 65.34 -70.03
N SER A 41 14.98 64.87 -71.28
CA SER A 41 16.17 64.57 -72.09
C SER A 41 16.72 63.15 -72.04
N GLY A 42 16.22 62.32 -72.96
CA GLY A 42 16.99 61.22 -73.52
C GLY A 42 18.25 61.75 -74.20
N GLY A 43 19.40 61.28 -73.73
CA GLY A 43 20.70 61.42 -74.38
C GLY A 43 21.32 60.04 -74.45
N GLY A 44 21.36 59.45 -75.65
CA GLY A 44 22.20 58.29 -75.93
C GLY A 44 23.66 58.70 -75.75
N GLY A 45 24.28 58.23 -74.69
CA GLY A 45 25.71 58.32 -74.46
C GLY A 45 26.31 56.93 -74.46
N ASN A 46 27.13 56.61 -75.46
CA ASN A 46 28.14 55.58 -75.37
C ASN A 46 29.15 56.00 -74.29
N GLY A 47 28.81 55.76 -73.03
CA GLY A 47 29.76 55.73 -71.92
C GLY A 47 30.07 54.27 -71.64
N SER A 48 31.35 53.91 -71.53
CA SER A 48 31.74 52.71 -70.81
C SER A 48 31.23 52.86 -69.37
N GLY A 49 30.02 52.39 -69.08
CA GLY A 49 29.44 52.45 -67.73
C GLY A 49 30.37 51.72 -66.78
N ALA A 50 30.79 52.37 -65.72
CA ALA A 50 31.53 51.71 -64.65
C ALA A 50 30.57 50.78 -63.90
N PHE A 51 31.01 49.58 -63.53
CA PHE A 51 30.27 48.70 -62.61
C PHE A 51 30.61 49.09 -61.17
N TYR A 52 29.61 49.46 -60.35
CA TYR A 52 29.81 49.91 -58.96
C TYR A 52 28.59 49.61 -58.07
N VAL A 53 28.76 49.72 -56.75
CA VAL A 53 27.65 49.62 -55.77
C VAL A 53 26.89 50.96 -55.71
N GLU A 54 25.60 50.94 -56.00
CA GLU A 54 24.71 52.10 -55.95
C GLU A 54 24.21 52.39 -54.53
N SER A 55 23.81 51.34 -53.80
CA SER A 55 23.27 51.45 -52.44
C SER A 55 23.37 50.11 -51.68
N CYS A 56 23.09 50.11 -50.38
CA CYS A 56 23.07 48.90 -49.57
C CYS A 56 22.12 49.00 -48.36
N SER A 57 21.78 47.85 -47.75
CA SER A 57 20.90 47.79 -46.57
C SER A 57 21.50 48.45 -45.32
N ILE A 58 22.82 48.66 -45.28
CA ILE A 58 23.53 49.35 -44.19
C ILE A 58 23.85 50.83 -44.48
N GLY A 59 23.14 51.43 -45.44
CA GLY A 59 23.20 52.87 -45.74
C GLY A 59 24.51 53.32 -46.40
N CYS A 60 24.82 52.77 -47.57
CA CYS A 60 26.06 53.07 -48.30
C CYS A 60 25.97 54.35 -49.13
N SER A 61 27.08 55.10 -49.22
CA SER A 61 27.27 56.10 -50.29
C SER A 61 27.44 55.41 -51.66
N THR A 62 27.05 56.09 -52.74
CA THR A 62 27.27 55.55 -54.10
C THR A 62 28.76 55.44 -54.45
N GLY A 63 29.15 54.34 -55.10
CA GLY A 63 30.48 54.14 -55.67
C GLY A 63 30.69 54.79 -57.04
N GLU A 64 29.72 55.58 -57.52
CA GLU A 64 29.78 56.25 -58.82
C GLU A 64 31.07 57.07 -58.95
N THR A 65 31.72 57.00 -60.12
CA THR A 65 33.07 57.53 -60.42
C THR A 65 34.25 56.83 -59.71
N GLY A 66 34.00 55.70 -59.03
CA GLY A 66 35.03 54.93 -58.34
C GLY A 66 35.40 55.49 -56.97
N ASN A 67 34.52 56.28 -56.33
CA ASN A 67 34.75 56.80 -54.98
C ASN A 67 34.60 55.69 -53.93
N GLN A 68 35.42 55.70 -52.88
CA GLN A 68 35.32 54.72 -51.79
C GLN A 68 33.97 54.86 -51.07
N ILE A 69 33.28 53.74 -50.90
CA ILE A 69 31.97 53.64 -50.27
C ILE A 69 32.12 53.57 -48.76
N ALA A 70 31.37 54.42 -48.04
CA ALA A 70 31.23 54.39 -46.59
C ALA A 70 29.78 54.08 -46.18
N CYS A 71 29.61 53.42 -45.04
CA CYS A 71 28.30 53.06 -44.48
C CYS A 71 27.86 54.03 -43.39
N GLN A 72 26.55 54.31 -43.35
CA GLN A 72 25.91 55.17 -42.36
C GLN A 72 25.35 54.40 -41.16
N ILE A 73 24.97 53.13 -41.36
CA ILE A 73 24.43 52.28 -40.30
C ILE A 73 25.57 51.48 -39.68
N VAL A 74 25.78 51.66 -38.37
CA VAL A 74 26.85 50.99 -37.60
C VAL A 74 26.32 49.91 -36.65
N ASP A 75 25.02 49.88 -36.36
CA ASP A 75 24.38 48.88 -35.51
C ASP A 75 23.38 48.04 -36.32
N THR A 76 23.40 46.71 -36.13
CA THR A 76 22.58 45.74 -36.87
C THR A 76 22.12 44.57 -35.98
N TYR A 77 21.22 43.72 -36.48
CA TYR A 77 20.81 42.47 -35.84
C TYR A 77 21.76 41.30 -36.21
N GLN A 78 21.77 40.25 -35.39
CA GLN A 78 22.60 39.06 -35.56
C GLN A 78 22.26 38.24 -36.81
N ASN A 79 20.98 38.21 -37.19
CA ASN A 79 20.45 37.55 -38.39
C ASN A 79 20.06 38.55 -39.50
N GLN A 80 20.50 39.80 -39.43
CA GLN A 80 20.22 40.79 -40.47
C GLN A 80 20.93 40.43 -41.78
N GLU A 81 20.17 40.36 -42.88
CA GLU A 81 20.75 40.24 -44.21
C GLU A 81 21.44 41.54 -44.67
N ILE A 82 22.61 41.39 -45.30
CA ILE A 82 23.38 42.49 -45.87
C ILE A 82 23.20 42.47 -47.39
N SER A 83 22.41 43.38 -47.91
CA SER A 83 22.13 43.49 -49.35
C SER A 83 22.87 44.66 -49.97
N LEU A 84 23.51 44.44 -51.11
CA LEU A 84 24.17 45.44 -51.96
C LEU A 84 23.45 45.52 -53.30
N LEU A 85 23.15 46.72 -53.77
CA LEU A 85 22.61 46.97 -55.10
C LEU A 85 23.71 47.53 -56.00
N PHE A 86 23.93 46.90 -57.16
CA PHE A 86 24.93 47.31 -58.14
C PHE A 86 24.32 48.00 -59.36
N SER A 87 25.13 48.77 -60.09
CA SER A 87 24.71 49.51 -61.29
C SER A 87 24.31 48.61 -62.47
N ASP A 88 24.83 47.39 -62.53
CA ASP A 88 24.54 46.39 -63.58
C ASP A 88 24.22 45.01 -62.95
N PRO A 89 23.63 44.07 -63.71
CA PRO A 89 23.38 42.71 -63.22
C PRO A 89 24.68 41.98 -62.83
N ILE A 90 24.68 41.30 -61.69
CA ILE A 90 25.88 40.67 -61.10
C ILE A 90 26.10 39.25 -61.66
N ASP A 91 27.36 38.88 -61.91
CA ASP A 91 27.76 37.49 -62.12
C ASP A 91 28.03 36.81 -60.76
N LEU A 92 27.13 35.92 -60.32
CA LEU A 92 27.26 35.21 -59.05
C LEU A 92 28.50 34.30 -58.97
N PHE A 93 29.07 33.84 -60.10
CA PHE A 93 30.31 33.07 -60.07
C PHE A 93 31.53 33.89 -59.64
N SER A 94 31.45 35.23 -59.75
CA SER A 94 32.49 36.14 -59.27
C SER A 94 32.38 36.42 -57.75
N VAL A 95 31.31 35.98 -57.10
CA VAL A 95 31.05 36.22 -55.68
C VAL A 95 31.56 35.05 -54.82
N ASN A 96 32.44 35.35 -53.88
CA ASN A 96 32.87 34.45 -52.84
C ASN A 96 33.43 35.26 -51.66
N SER A 97 33.87 34.57 -50.60
CA SER A 97 34.39 35.21 -49.38
C SER A 97 35.64 36.08 -49.58
N SER A 98 36.29 36.07 -50.75
CA SER A 98 37.39 36.97 -51.09
C SER A 98 36.95 38.24 -51.83
N THR A 99 35.79 38.21 -52.51
CA THR A 99 35.23 39.36 -53.24
C THR A 99 34.11 40.08 -52.47
N PHE A 100 33.40 39.38 -51.59
CA PHE A 100 32.56 39.93 -50.54
C PHE A 100 33.06 39.42 -49.19
N GLN A 101 33.89 40.20 -48.53
CA GLN A 101 34.48 39.84 -47.24
C GLN A 101 33.59 40.36 -46.11
N VAL A 102 33.16 39.45 -45.23
CA VAL A 102 32.62 39.79 -43.91
C VAL A 102 33.58 39.17 -42.91
N VAL A 103 34.18 39.97 -42.03
CA VAL A 103 35.27 39.52 -41.14
C VAL A 103 35.08 40.11 -39.75
N ASN A 104 35.11 39.28 -38.72
CA ASN A 104 35.10 39.72 -37.34
C ASN A 104 36.37 40.54 -37.04
N VAL A 105 36.20 41.77 -36.56
CA VAL A 105 37.28 42.74 -36.34
C VAL A 105 38.24 42.27 -35.24
N ALA A 106 37.76 41.52 -34.26
CA ALA A 106 38.55 41.09 -33.12
C ALA A 106 39.51 39.92 -33.44
N ASN A 107 39.06 38.97 -34.27
CA ASN A 107 39.79 37.72 -34.50
C ASN A 107 40.13 37.43 -35.98
N GLY A 108 39.67 38.27 -36.92
CA GLY A 108 39.96 38.13 -38.35
C GLY A 108 39.24 36.96 -39.04
N THR A 109 38.29 36.31 -38.39
CA THR A 109 37.56 35.16 -38.95
C THR A 109 36.31 35.60 -39.73
N SER A 110 35.93 34.83 -40.76
CA SER A 110 34.70 35.09 -41.51
C SER A 110 33.54 34.33 -40.86
N PRO A 111 32.40 34.99 -40.56
CA PRO A 111 31.24 34.33 -40.01
C PRO A 111 30.61 33.36 -41.03
N PRO A 112 29.96 32.28 -40.57
CA PRO A 112 29.24 31.39 -41.47
C PRO A 112 28.03 32.12 -42.07
N GLY A 113 27.88 32.03 -43.39
CA GLY A 113 26.81 32.65 -44.15
C GLY A 113 26.91 32.29 -45.63
N GLN A 114 25.89 32.66 -46.40
CA GLN A 114 25.80 32.34 -47.82
C GLN A 114 25.51 33.60 -48.64
N PHE A 115 25.95 33.59 -49.90
CA PHE A 115 25.71 34.67 -50.85
C PHE A 115 24.63 34.27 -51.84
N PHE A 116 23.66 35.15 -52.05
CA PHE A 116 22.53 34.93 -52.94
C PHE A 116 22.33 36.15 -53.85
N GLY A 117 22.00 35.91 -55.12
CA GLY A 117 21.42 36.96 -55.97
C GLY A 117 19.92 37.04 -55.72
N ASP A 118 19.36 38.25 -55.69
CA ASP A 118 17.92 38.42 -55.58
C ASP A 118 17.25 37.96 -56.89
N PRO A 119 16.36 36.94 -56.87
CA PRO A 119 15.72 36.41 -58.07
C PRO A 119 14.76 37.43 -58.71
N THR A 120 14.31 38.44 -57.98
CA THR A 120 13.44 39.51 -58.47
C THR A 120 14.22 40.75 -58.92
N ASN A 121 15.51 40.83 -58.57
CA ASN A 121 16.39 41.93 -58.95
C ASN A 121 17.83 41.45 -59.18
N LEU A 122 18.20 41.23 -60.44
CA LEU A 122 19.52 40.72 -60.83
C LEU A 122 20.71 41.64 -60.47
N HIS A 123 20.44 42.87 -60.02
CA HIS A 123 21.45 43.82 -59.57
C HIS A 123 21.73 43.72 -58.06
N ARG A 124 20.94 42.95 -57.31
CA ARG A 124 21.06 42.86 -55.86
C ARG A 124 21.77 41.58 -55.43
N LEU A 125 22.84 41.76 -54.66
CA LEU A 125 23.59 40.70 -53.99
C LEU A 125 23.27 40.72 -52.49
N ILE A 126 23.01 39.56 -51.90
CA ILE A 126 22.65 39.42 -50.49
C ILE A 126 23.66 38.48 -49.82
N PHE A 127 24.21 38.90 -48.68
CA PHE A 127 24.83 38.02 -47.72
C PHE A 127 23.84 37.71 -46.61
N ARG A 128 23.48 36.44 -46.47
CA ARG A 128 22.61 35.92 -45.41
C ARG A 128 23.47 35.22 -44.36
N PRO A 129 23.56 35.74 -43.12
CA PRO A 129 24.18 35.02 -42.02
C PRO A 129 23.53 33.64 -41.83
N ALA A 130 24.32 32.61 -41.52
CA ALA A 130 23.76 31.29 -41.26
C ALA A 130 22.93 31.30 -39.97
N LEU A 131 21.83 30.53 -39.95
CA LEU A 131 21.12 30.17 -38.73
C LEU A 131 21.13 28.65 -38.63
N SER A 132 21.59 28.14 -37.49
CA SER A 132 21.65 26.71 -37.18
C SER A 132 21.28 26.49 -35.72
N PHE A 133 21.27 25.25 -35.25
CA PHE A 133 20.91 24.92 -33.87
C PHE A 133 21.98 24.01 -33.24
N ASP A 134 22.22 24.17 -31.94
CA ASP A 134 23.11 23.28 -31.19
C ASP A 134 22.44 21.93 -30.86
N GLN A 135 23.16 21.06 -30.15
CA GLN A 135 22.65 19.73 -29.76
C GLN A 135 21.44 19.79 -28.81
N ASN A 136 21.21 20.93 -28.16
CA ASN A 136 20.09 21.17 -27.25
C ASN A 136 18.98 22.00 -27.91
N GLY A 137 19.08 22.27 -29.22
CA GLY A 137 18.09 23.06 -29.96
C GLY A 137 18.24 24.58 -29.80
N ASN A 138 19.30 25.10 -29.17
CA ASN A 138 19.49 26.55 -29.06
C ASN A 138 19.93 27.15 -30.40
N PRO A 139 19.41 28.33 -30.80
CA PRO A 139 19.79 28.95 -32.06
C PRO A 139 21.24 29.46 -32.02
N ILE A 140 22.01 29.10 -33.05
CA ILE A 140 23.36 29.59 -33.34
C ILE A 140 23.27 30.49 -34.57
N PHE A 141 23.54 31.77 -34.36
CA PHE A 141 23.58 32.79 -35.40
C PHE A 141 24.98 32.95 -35.99
N GLY A 142 25.06 33.19 -37.29
CA GLY A 142 26.33 33.37 -38.00
C GLY A 142 27.05 34.65 -37.61
N LEU A 143 26.32 35.72 -37.29
CA LEU A 143 26.91 36.89 -36.63
C LEU A 143 26.68 36.80 -35.12
N GLU A 144 27.76 36.81 -34.35
CA GLU A 144 27.74 36.76 -32.89
C GLU A 144 27.15 38.04 -32.29
N ALA A 145 26.54 37.93 -31.11
CA ALA A 145 26.00 39.08 -30.38
C ALA A 145 27.07 40.11 -29.99
N ASN A 146 26.75 41.40 -30.11
CA ASN A 146 27.60 42.52 -29.66
C ASN A 146 29.00 42.60 -30.32
N THR A 147 29.21 41.90 -31.43
CA THR A 147 30.48 41.77 -32.13
C THR A 147 30.56 42.72 -33.31
N SER A 148 31.77 43.27 -33.56
CA SER A 148 32.02 44.13 -34.72
C SER A 148 32.53 43.32 -35.91
N TYR A 149 31.91 43.51 -37.07
CA TYR A 149 32.29 42.91 -38.34
C TYR A 149 32.67 43.98 -39.35
N ALA A 150 33.85 43.81 -39.97
CA ALA A 150 34.29 44.57 -41.11
C ALA A 150 33.74 43.93 -42.39
N ILE A 151 33.03 44.72 -43.19
CA ILE A 151 32.53 44.36 -44.51
C ILE A 151 33.41 45.04 -45.55
N ARG A 152 34.07 44.25 -46.39
CA ARG A 152 34.94 44.75 -47.46
C ARG A 152 34.57 44.16 -48.81
N ILE A 153 34.30 45.05 -49.76
CA ILE A 153 34.16 44.72 -51.18
C ILE A 153 35.32 45.41 -51.91
N PRO A 154 36.26 44.67 -52.51
CA PRO A 154 37.35 45.28 -53.26
C PRO A 154 36.85 46.07 -54.47
N GLY A 155 37.51 47.20 -54.77
CA GLY A 155 37.23 48.01 -55.95
C GLY A 155 38.49 48.32 -56.74
N GLN A 156 38.42 48.23 -58.07
CA GLN A 156 39.59 48.35 -58.95
C GLN A 156 40.35 49.67 -58.79
N VAL A 157 39.66 50.77 -58.45
CA VAL A 157 40.28 52.10 -58.31
C VAL A 157 41.16 52.18 -57.04
N GLN A 158 40.76 51.54 -55.95
CA GLN A 158 41.48 51.59 -54.67
C GLN A 158 42.39 50.37 -54.43
N ASP A 159 41.98 49.20 -54.91
CA ASP A 159 42.67 47.94 -54.70
C ASP A 159 43.26 47.50 -56.04
N ASN A 160 44.53 47.80 -56.30
CA ASN A 160 45.21 47.61 -57.60
C ASN A 160 45.19 46.16 -58.16
N PHE A 161 44.82 45.16 -57.36
CA PHE A 161 44.75 43.75 -57.73
C PHE A 161 43.51 43.08 -57.11
N GLY A 162 42.81 42.26 -57.91
CA GLY A 162 41.60 41.54 -57.52
C GLY A 162 41.86 40.33 -56.60
N PRO A 163 40.81 39.54 -56.30
CA PRO A 163 39.60 39.38 -57.10
C PRO A 163 38.52 40.45 -56.83
N PHE A 164 37.69 40.73 -57.85
CA PHE A 164 36.58 41.69 -57.79
C PHE A 164 35.26 41.02 -58.16
N ILE A 165 34.15 41.51 -57.63
CA ILE A 165 32.81 41.17 -58.13
C ILE A 165 32.68 41.71 -59.56
N GLN A 166 32.09 40.92 -60.46
CA GLN A 166 31.89 41.24 -61.87
C GLN A 166 30.41 41.35 -62.21
N SER A 167 30.09 42.17 -63.20
CA SER A 167 28.79 42.14 -63.87
C SER A 167 28.68 40.93 -64.80
N THR A 168 27.47 40.57 -65.21
CA THR A 168 27.21 39.55 -66.26
C THR A 168 27.85 39.88 -67.62
N THR A 169 28.25 41.14 -67.84
CA THR A 169 28.98 41.61 -69.02
C THR A 169 30.50 41.63 -68.82
N GLY A 170 31.01 41.18 -67.66
CA GLY A 170 32.43 41.05 -67.34
C GLY A 170 33.10 42.32 -66.80
N GLN A 171 32.35 43.37 -66.47
CA GLN A 171 32.90 44.59 -65.88
C GLN A 171 33.17 44.40 -64.38
N VAL A 172 34.32 44.85 -63.90
CA VAL A 172 34.72 44.70 -62.48
C VAL A 172 34.29 45.89 -61.63
N ASN A 173 33.97 45.63 -60.36
CA ASN A 173 33.58 46.66 -59.41
C ASN A 173 34.68 47.72 -59.29
N GLN A 174 34.34 48.98 -59.52
CA GLN A 174 35.30 50.08 -59.54
C GLN A 174 35.60 50.65 -58.15
N ALA A 175 34.62 50.66 -57.24
CA ALA A 175 34.70 51.33 -55.95
C ALA A 175 34.84 50.36 -54.78
N ARG A 176 35.85 50.55 -53.93
CA ARG A 176 35.98 49.77 -52.69
C ARG A 176 34.87 50.17 -51.71
N MET A 177 34.27 49.17 -51.08
CA MET A 177 33.47 49.34 -49.86
C MET A 177 34.25 48.83 -48.68
N GLU A 178 34.31 49.62 -47.60
CA GLU A 178 34.92 49.22 -46.34
C GLU A 178 34.11 49.83 -45.19
N CYS A 179 33.40 48.97 -44.46
CA CYS A 179 32.47 49.37 -43.41
C CYS A 179 32.63 48.51 -42.18
N THR A 180 32.36 49.07 -41.00
CA THR A 180 32.28 48.29 -39.77
C THR A 180 30.87 48.38 -39.20
N ILE A 181 30.24 47.23 -39.01
CA ILE A 181 28.94 47.08 -38.36
C ILE A 181 29.11 46.41 -36.99
N ARG A 182 28.17 46.59 -36.08
CA ARG A 182 28.10 45.95 -34.77
C ARG A 182 26.73 45.32 -34.56
N THR A 183 26.69 44.06 -34.16
CA THR A 183 25.45 43.29 -33.92
C THR A 183 24.84 43.55 -32.54
N SER A 184 24.52 44.81 -32.25
CA SER A 184 24.02 45.26 -30.93
C SER A 184 22.50 45.27 -30.80
N LEU A 185 21.75 45.11 -31.90
CA LEU A 185 20.29 45.25 -31.92
C LEU A 185 19.52 43.96 -31.55
N GLY A 186 20.23 42.87 -31.28
CA GLY A 186 19.61 41.57 -30.96
C GLY A 186 19.32 40.76 -32.23
N ILE A 187 18.14 40.11 -32.25
CA ILE A 187 17.66 39.24 -33.34
C ILE A 187 16.45 39.92 -33.97
N ILE A 188 16.37 39.90 -35.30
CA ILE A 188 15.17 40.32 -36.03
C ILE A 188 14.23 39.12 -36.19
N ASP A 189 12.96 39.35 -35.94
CA ASP A 189 11.90 38.38 -36.21
C ASP A 189 11.71 38.23 -37.73
N PRO A 190 11.99 37.05 -38.33
CA PRO A 190 11.80 36.85 -39.76
C PRO A 190 10.34 36.98 -40.20
N VAL A 191 9.38 36.60 -39.34
CA VAL A 191 7.93 36.67 -39.62
C VAL A 191 7.26 37.51 -38.52
N PRO A 192 7.10 38.83 -38.73
CA PRO A 192 6.63 39.72 -37.67
C PRO A 192 5.27 39.31 -37.09
N GLY A 193 5.24 38.89 -35.82
CA GLY A 193 4.00 38.61 -35.11
C GLY A 193 4.11 37.43 -34.15
N ASN A 194 2.96 36.91 -33.71
CA ASN A 194 2.93 35.64 -33.00
C ASN A 194 2.82 34.51 -34.03
N PRO A 195 3.53 33.38 -33.84
CA PRO A 195 3.40 32.23 -34.73
C PRO A 195 2.04 31.53 -34.54
N ASP A 196 1.49 31.00 -35.62
CA ASP A 196 0.34 30.10 -35.61
C ASP A 196 0.82 28.65 -35.85
N VAL A 197 0.07 27.68 -35.33
CA VAL A 197 0.36 26.25 -35.55
C VAL A 197 -0.83 25.51 -36.16
N VAL A 198 -0.56 24.66 -37.14
CA VAL A 198 -1.52 23.72 -37.70
C VAL A 198 -1.05 22.31 -37.39
N THR A 199 -1.86 21.55 -36.65
CA THR A 199 -1.58 20.14 -36.35
C THR A 199 -2.34 19.26 -37.32
N THR A 200 -1.70 18.24 -37.86
CA THR A 200 -2.29 17.31 -38.83
C THR A 200 -2.02 15.86 -38.48
N VAL A 201 -2.92 14.99 -38.94
CA VAL A 201 -2.89 13.53 -38.77
C VAL A 201 -3.45 12.83 -40.02
N ASP A 202 -3.16 11.56 -40.19
CA ASP A 202 -3.67 10.73 -41.27
C ASP A 202 -4.95 10.00 -40.82
N VAL A 203 -6.01 10.06 -41.64
CA VAL A 203 -7.33 9.47 -41.35
C VAL A 203 -7.58 8.28 -42.25
N VAL A 204 -8.06 7.17 -41.70
CA VAL A 204 -8.44 5.98 -42.44
C VAL A 204 -9.81 6.19 -43.06
N THR A 205 -9.90 5.99 -44.38
CA THR A 205 -11.15 6.14 -45.16
C THR A 205 -11.68 4.82 -45.70
N GLY A 206 -10.95 3.71 -45.49
CA GLY A 206 -11.38 2.38 -45.91
C GLY A 206 -10.42 1.27 -45.49
N TYR A 207 -11.00 0.06 -45.38
CA TYR A 207 -10.32 -1.17 -45.00
C TYR A 207 -10.38 -2.22 -46.12
N ASP A 208 -9.42 -3.14 -46.14
CA ASP A 208 -9.45 -4.32 -47.00
C ASP A 208 -10.35 -5.43 -46.45
N SER A 209 -10.48 -6.54 -47.19
CA SER A 209 -11.30 -7.68 -46.77
C SER A 209 -10.79 -8.41 -45.52
N ASN A 210 -9.57 -8.12 -45.09
CA ASN A 210 -8.95 -8.69 -43.91
C ASN A 210 -8.99 -7.70 -42.72
N GLY A 211 -9.64 -6.55 -42.87
CA GLY A 211 -9.74 -5.53 -41.83
C GLY A 211 -8.51 -4.61 -41.70
N ASN A 212 -7.57 -4.64 -42.64
CA ASN A 212 -6.42 -3.72 -42.61
C ASN A 212 -6.77 -2.41 -43.30
N ALA A 213 -6.38 -1.27 -42.71
CA ALA A 213 -6.50 0.04 -43.34
C ALA A 213 -5.78 0.06 -44.70
N ASN A 214 -6.50 0.44 -45.76
CA ASN A 214 -5.96 0.46 -47.13
C ASN A 214 -6.25 1.74 -47.91
N GLN A 215 -7.05 2.66 -47.37
CA GLN A 215 -7.36 3.96 -47.93
C GLN A 215 -7.20 5.01 -46.84
N PHE A 216 -6.56 6.13 -47.18
CA PHE A 216 -6.18 7.18 -46.24
C PHE A 216 -6.46 8.56 -46.83
N ASP A 217 -6.92 9.48 -46.00
CA ASP A 217 -6.79 10.91 -46.21
C ASP A 217 -5.59 11.39 -45.40
N TYR A 218 -4.63 12.02 -46.07
CA TYR A 218 -3.35 12.39 -45.46
C TYR A 218 -3.35 13.85 -45.02
N ASP A 219 -2.61 14.16 -43.96
CA ASP A 219 -2.41 15.54 -43.47
C ASP A 219 -3.72 16.27 -43.11
N VAL A 220 -4.70 15.56 -42.53
CA VAL A 220 -5.98 16.13 -42.10
C VAL A 220 -5.77 17.00 -40.86
N VAL A 221 -6.21 18.27 -40.92
CA VAL A 221 -6.01 19.25 -39.85
C VAL A 221 -6.85 18.93 -38.61
N VAL A 222 -6.21 18.73 -37.46
CA VAL A 222 -6.83 18.50 -36.15
C VAL A 222 -7.62 19.73 -35.72
N THR A 223 -8.95 19.60 -35.66
CA THR A 223 -9.85 20.66 -35.16
C THR A 223 -10.57 20.22 -33.90
N SER A 224 -10.98 21.19 -33.07
CA SER A 224 -11.74 20.90 -31.84
C SER A 224 -13.24 20.69 -32.09
N THR A 225 -13.77 21.17 -33.22
CA THR A 225 -15.18 21.04 -33.59
C THR A 225 -15.36 21.09 -35.12
N PRO A 226 -15.82 20.00 -35.77
CA PRO A 226 -16.02 18.65 -35.22
C PRO A 226 -14.69 17.98 -34.84
N VAL A 227 -14.72 17.09 -33.85
CA VAL A 227 -13.57 16.21 -33.54
C VAL A 227 -13.40 15.24 -34.70
N ILE A 228 -12.15 14.96 -35.06
CA ILE A 228 -11.81 14.03 -36.14
C ILE A 228 -11.81 12.61 -35.61
N ASP A 229 -12.46 11.72 -36.35
CA ASP A 229 -12.55 10.28 -36.13
C ASP A 229 -11.69 9.50 -37.12
N ASP A 230 -11.54 8.20 -36.84
CA ASP A 230 -10.81 7.23 -37.67
C ASP A 230 -9.35 7.61 -37.97
N VAL A 231 -8.67 8.29 -37.04
CA VAL A 231 -7.26 8.63 -37.21
C VAL A 231 -6.40 7.37 -37.17
N TRP A 232 -5.58 7.15 -38.20
CA TRP A 232 -4.74 5.96 -38.32
C TRP A 232 -3.84 5.80 -37.09
N ARG A 233 -3.84 4.62 -36.47
CA ARG A 233 -3.08 4.40 -35.22
C ARG A 233 -1.58 4.57 -35.38
N GLN A 234 -1.05 4.45 -36.59
CA GLN A 234 0.38 4.68 -36.87
C GLN A 234 0.64 6.05 -37.52
N THR A 235 -0.33 6.97 -37.45
CA THR A 235 -0.15 8.33 -37.94
C THR A 235 1.08 8.97 -37.30
N ARG A 236 1.81 9.72 -38.11
CA ARG A 236 2.75 10.72 -37.60
C ARG A 236 1.96 11.97 -37.28
N ILE A 237 2.08 12.50 -36.06
CA ILE A 237 1.45 13.79 -35.73
C ILE A 237 2.40 14.88 -36.20
N THR A 238 1.94 15.72 -37.13
CA THR A 238 2.77 16.78 -37.73
C THR A 238 2.26 18.16 -37.30
N PHE A 239 3.18 19.02 -36.89
CA PHE A 239 2.89 20.40 -36.52
C PHE A 239 3.59 21.34 -37.52
N PHE A 240 2.81 22.22 -38.12
CA PHE A 240 3.26 23.24 -39.05
C PHE A 240 3.18 24.60 -38.38
N PHE A 241 4.33 25.22 -38.14
CA PHE A 241 4.44 26.60 -37.68
C PHE A 241 4.72 27.50 -38.87
N ASP A 242 3.96 28.59 -39.00
CA ASP A 242 4.15 29.58 -40.07
C ASP A 242 5.29 30.58 -39.81
N ASP A 243 6.21 30.20 -38.90
CA ASP A 243 7.35 30.98 -38.47
C ASP A 243 8.59 30.09 -38.21
N VAL A 244 9.74 30.73 -38.07
CA VAL A 244 10.99 30.12 -37.61
C VAL A 244 10.98 30.05 -36.09
N MET A 245 10.76 28.84 -35.56
CA MET A 245 10.60 28.62 -34.12
C MET A 245 11.94 28.52 -33.39
N ASN A 246 11.95 28.82 -32.09
CA ASN A 246 13.05 28.43 -31.22
C ASN A 246 12.95 26.94 -30.91
N VAL A 247 13.79 26.13 -31.57
CA VAL A 247 13.77 24.67 -31.49
C VAL A 247 13.88 24.15 -30.06
N ALA A 248 14.64 24.80 -29.18
CA ALA A 248 14.75 24.43 -27.77
C ALA A 248 13.41 24.49 -27.01
N THR A 249 12.41 25.22 -27.52
CA THR A 249 11.05 25.22 -26.98
C THR A 249 10.16 24.14 -27.59
N LEU A 250 10.53 23.59 -28.74
CA LEU A 250 9.83 22.51 -29.43
C LEU A 250 10.29 21.13 -28.95
N LEU A 251 11.61 20.91 -28.94
CA LEU A 251 12.24 19.67 -28.47
C LEU A 251 13.69 19.85 -28.05
N ASP A 252 14.20 18.89 -27.29
CA ASP A 252 15.62 18.61 -27.17
C ASP A 252 16.05 17.59 -28.25
N PRO A 253 16.86 17.99 -29.24
CA PRO A 253 17.29 17.12 -30.33
C PRO A 253 18.09 15.88 -29.87
N SER A 254 18.72 15.93 -28.69
CA SER A 254 19.55 14.84 -28.17
C SER A 254 18.72 13.73 -27.53
N SER A 255 17.74 14.08 -26.71
CA SER A 255 16.82 13.13 -26.06
C SER A 255 15.60 12.79 -26.92
N LYS A 256 15.34 13.59 -27.98
CA LYS A 256 14.14 13.53 -28.83
C LYS A 256 12.84 13.70 -28.04
N LYS A 257 12.89 14.41 -26.91
CA LYS A 257 11.71 14.71 -26.09
C LYS A 257 11.34 16.19 -26.22
N ALA A 258 10.04 16.46 -26.20
CA ALA A 258 9.54 17.83 -26.12
C ALA A 258 9.55 18.30 -24.66
N PRO A 259 10.11 19.48 -24.34
CA PRO A 259 10.12 20.00 -22.98
C PRO A 259 8.76 20.54 -22.53
N TYR A 260 7.89 20.91 -23.49
CA TYR A 260 6.62 21.57 -23.20
C TYR A 260 5.41 20.98 -23.91
N ILE A 261 5.58 20.31 -25.05
CA ILE A 261 4.47 19.70 -25.80
C ILE A 261 4.22 18.30 -25.24
N THR A 262 2.99 18.00 -24.84
CA THR A 262 2.58 16.65 -24.41
C THR A 262 1.60 16.03 -25.39
N ILE A 263 1.73 14.72 -25.56
CA ILE A 263 0.80 13.86 -26.30
C ILE A 263 0.30 12.85 -25.29
N GLU A 264 -0.98 12.90 -25.00
CA GLU A 264 -1.63 12.11 -23.96
C GLU A 264 -2.77 11.28 -24.55
N VAL A 265 -3.17 10.21 -23.89
CA VAL A 265 -4.41 9.49 -24.18
C VAL A 265 -5.37 9.68 -23.02
N ASP A 266 -6.62 9.94 -23.38
CA ASP A 266 -7.78 10.18 -22.53
C ASP A 266 -8.73 8.99 -22.74
N ASP A 267 -8.95 8.20 -21.68
CA ASP A 267 -9.44 6.83 -21.81
C ASP A 267 -10.97 6.74 -21.86
N ASP A 268 -11.67 7.67 -21.21
CA ASP A 268 -13.14 7.75 -21.29
C ASP A 268 -13.63 8.74 -22.37
N GLY A 269 -12.73 9.52 -22.97
CA GLY A 269 -13.03 10.52 -23.99
C GLY A 269 -13.64 11.83 -23.44
N ASP A 270 -13.80 11.96 -22.12
CA ASP A 270 -14.22 13.18 -21.44
C ASP A 270 -13.01 14.04 -21.07
N LEU A 271 -12.77 15.07 -21.86
CA LEU A 271 -11.64 15.98 -21.62
C LEU A 271 -11.74 16.79 -20.29
N ALA A 272 -12.80 16.65 -19.51
CA ALA A 272 -12.93 17.24 -18.18
C ALA A 272 -12.32 16.40 -17.05
N THR A 273 -12.11 15.10 -17.26
CA THR A 273 -11.50 14.20 -16.27
C THR A 273 -9.96 14.26 -16.34
N LEU A 274 -9.31 13.80 -15.26
CA LEU A 274 -7.85 13.80 -15.12
C LEU A 274 -7.24 12.40 -15.34
N ASP A 275 -7.89 11.57 -16.16
CA ASP A 275 -7.55 10.17 -16.45
C ASP A 275 -6.55 10.01 -17.60
N ARG A 276 -5.68 11.00 -17.80
CA ARG A 276 -4.75 11.05 -18.95
C ARG A 276 -3.38 10.46 -18.65
N TYR A 277 -2.81 9.81 -19.65
CA TYR A 277 -1.44 9.28 -19.59
C TYR A 277 -0.65 9.60 -20.86
N ASP A 278 0.66 9.86 -20.69
CA ASP A 278 1.56 10.22 -21.77
C ASP A 278 1.75 9.09 -22.80
N VAL A 279 1.73 9.46 -24.08
CA VAL A 279 2.11 8.58 -25.18
C VAL A 279 3.62 8.62 -25.36
N ALA A 280 4.26 7.47 -25.20
CA ALA A 280 5.68 7.34 -25.49
C ALA A 280 5.96 7.49 -26.99
N GLY A 281 6.83 8.43 -27.35
CA GLY A 281 7.30 8.61 -28.72
C GLY A 281 8.54 9.49 -28.81
N ASP A 282 9.01 9.69 -30.03
CA ASP A 282 10.17 10.51 -30.38
C ASP A 282 9.71 11.74 -31.18
N PHE A 283 10.26 12.91 -30.82
CA PHE A 283 10.09 14.13 -31.59
C PHE A 283 11.25 14.35 -32.56
N SER A 284 10.96 14.92 -33.73
CA SER A 284 11.95 15.42 -34.69
C SER A 284 11.46 16.68 -35.37
N PHE A 285 12.35 17.48 -35.95
CA PHE A 285 11.98 18.77 -36.55
C PHE A 285 12.70 19.04 -37.87
N GLY A 286 12.18 20.01 -38.61
CA GLY A 286 12.82 20.62 -39.77
C GLY A 286 12.49 22.12 -39.82
N VAL A 287 13.40 22.92 -40.38
CA VAL A 287 13.18 24.35 -40.60
C VAL A 287 13.40 24.64 -42.08
N ASP A 288 12.41 25.26 -42.72
CA ASP A 288 12.48 25.73 -44.10
C ASP A 288 12.76 27.23 -44.10
N PHE A 289 14.03 27.61 -44.27
CA PHE A 289 14.46 29.00 -44.29
C PHE A 289 14.09 29.76 -45.58
N ASP A 290 13.56 29.09 -46.60
CA ASP A 290 13.07 29.76 -47.82
C ASP A 290 11.61 30.16 -47.66
N ARG A 291 10.81 29.33 -46.97
CA ARG A 291 9.41 29.63 -46.62
C ARG A 291 9.24 30.33 -45.27
N LEU A 292 10.28 30.32 -44.43
CA LEU A 292 10.25 30.78 -43.05
C LEU A 292 9.27 29.98 -42.18
N GLU A 293 9.23 28.66 -42.37
CA GLU A 293 8.32 27.75 -41.67
C GLU A 293 9.11 26.73 -40.83
N THR A 294 8.50 26.26 -39.74
CA THR A 294 9.06 25.19 -38.90
C THR A 294 8.11 24.00 -38.86
N PHE A 295 8.67 22.80 -38.99
CA PHE A 295 7.97 21.54 -38.94
C PHE A 295 8.41 20.77 -37.70
N LEU A 296 7.46 20.26 -36.93
CA LEU A 296 7.71 19.32 -35.84
C LEU A 296 6.94 18.03 -36.14
N TYR A 297 7.53 16.89 -35.84
CA TYR A 297 6.96 15.56 -36.04
C TYR A 297 7.03 14.80 -34.73
N PHE A 298 5.95 14.10 -34.40
CA PHE A 298 5.92 13.11 -33.33
C PHE A 298 5.65 11.73 -33.91
N ASP A 299 6.57 10.80 -33.65
CA ASP A 299 6.47 9.40 -34.01
C ASP A 299 6.24 8.59 -32.72
N ALA A 300 5.06 8.00 -32.57
CA ALA A 300 4.76 7.13 -31.43
C ALA A 300 5.63 5.86 -31.48
N LEU A 301 6.09 5.40 -30.31
CA LEU A 301 6.95 4.20 -30.22
C LEU A 301 6.19 2.92 -30.55
N LEU A 302 4.91 2.88 -30.17
CA LEU A 302 3.93 1.85 -30.50
C LEU A 302 2.78 2.53 -31.25
N PRO A 303 1.97 1.78 -32.02
CA PRO A 303 0.72 2.32 -32.56
C PRO A 303 -0.10 2.99 -31.45
N LEU A 304 -0.69 4.15 -31.74
CA LEU A 304 -1.60 4.84 -30.83
C LEU A 304 -2.69 3.88 -30.35
N PRO A 305 -3.21 4.02 -29.12
CA PRO A 305 -4.30 3.19 -28.63
C PRO A 305 -5.52 3.26 -29.56
N SER A 306 -6.30 2.18 -29.63
CA SER A 306 -7.54 2.22 -30.41
C SER A 306 -8.57 3.16 -29.76
N ALA A 307 -9.59 3.59 -30.51
CA ALA A 307 -10.76 4.29 -29.93
C ALA A 307 -11.50 3.50 -28.83
N GLY A 308 -11.17 2.22 -28.64
CA GLY A 308 -11.83 1.31 -27.71
C GLY A 308 -13.03 0.58 -28.34
N PRO A 309 -13.46 -0.56 -27.77
CA PRO A 309 -14.57 -1.36 -28.29
C PRO A 309 -15.94 -0.66 -28.20
N ASN A 310 -16.07 0.36 -27.34
CA ASN A 310 -17.29 1.14 -27.12
C ASN A 310 -17.29 2.52 -27.84
N ALA A 311 -16.49 2.65 -28.91
CA ALA A 311 -16.28 3.90 -29.66
C ALA A 311 -17.54 4.76 -29.91
N PRO A 312 -18.76 4.23 -30.18
CA PRO A 312 -19.91 5.08 -30.46
C PRO A 312 -20.41 5.95 -29.28
N ILE A 313 -20.03 5.65 -28.03
CA ILE A 313 -20.58 6.29 -26.82
C ILE A 313 -19.51 7.06 -26.03
N SER A 314 -18.29 6.53 -25.94
CA SER A 314 -17.16 7.11 -25.19
C SER A 314 -15.84 6.71 -25.85
N SER A 315 -15.57 7.31 -27.02
CA SER A 315 -14.32 7.06 -27.76
C SER A 315 -13.12 7.64 -27.03
N ARG A 316 -12.07 6.84 -26.84
CA ARG A 316 -10.76 7.34 -26.40
C ARG A 316 -10.26 8.45 -27.30
N ARG A 317 -9.56 9.40 -26.70
CA ARG A 317 -9.00 10.54 -27.44
C ARG A 317 -7.50 10.61 -27.23
N VAL A 318 -6.77 10.88 -28.30
CA VAL A 318 -5.41 11.37 -28.19
C VAL A 318 -5.47 12.88 -28.04
N VAL A 319 -4.92 13.38 -26.95
CA VAL A 319 -4.90 14.78 -26.56
C VAL A 319 -3.52 15.36 -26.83
N ILE A 320 -3.48 16.49 -27.51
CA ILE A 320 -2.27 17.23 -27.84
C ILE A 320 -2.32 18.55 -27.09
N ILE A 321 -1.28 18.84 -26.30
CA ILE A 321 -1.18 20.09 -25.54
C ILE A 321 0.02 20.89 -26.03
N ILE A 322 -0.24 22.05 -26.62
CA ILE A 322 0.77 23.01 -27.07
C ILE A 322 0.67 24.28 -26.21
N PRO A 323 1.48 24.41 -25.14
CA PRO A 323 1.40 25.57 -24.25
C PRO A 323 2.03 26.82 -24.86
N SER A 324 1.74 27.99 -24.27
CA SER A 324 2.30 29.29 -24.68
C SER A 324 3.82 29.44 -24.42
N THR A 325 4.46 28.45 -23.79
CA THR A 325 5.93 28.41 -23.64
C THR A 325 6.61 27.98 -24.93
N VAL A 326 5.87 27.44 -25.90
CA VAL A 326 6.34 27.24 -27.27
C VAL A 326 6.42 28.60 -27.96
N GLN A 327 7.62 28.96 -28.41
CA GLN A 327 7.93 30.32 -28.84
C GLN A 327 8.81 30.37 -30.09
N ASP A 328 8.70 31.47 -30.82
CA ASP A 328 9.57 31.79 -31.95
C ASP A 328 11.00 32.18 -31.52
N LEU A 329 11.84 32.56 -32.48
CA LEU A 329 13.21 33.03 -32.23
C LEU A 329 13.32 34.29 -31.36
N VAL A 330 12.29 35.13 -31.31
CA VAL A 330 12.25 36.40 -30.57
C VAL A 330 11.33 36.35 -29.34
N SER A 331 10.91 35.14 -28.94
CA SER A 331 10.08 34.85 -27.77
C SER A 331 8.60 35.26 -27.87
N ASN A 332 8.05 35.42 -29.07
CA ASN A 332 6.59 35.49 -29.23
C ASN A 332 5.99 34.08 -29.05
N SER A 333 4.88 34.01 -28.31
CA SER A 333 4.20 32.75 -28.01
C SER A 333 3.24 32.36 -29.13
N VAL A 334 3.08 31.05 -29.35
CA VAL A 334 2.08 30.53 -30.30
C VAL A 334 0.68 31.09 -30.00
N ALA A 335 0.03 31.61 -31.04
CA ALA A 335 -1.29 32.22 -30.96
C ALA A 335 -2.39 31.23 -31.41
N ALA A 336 -2.73 31.20 -32.70
CA ALA A 336 -3.75 30.29 -33.20
C ALA A 336 -3.19 28.87 -33.31
N GLY A 337 -4.06 27.88 -33.09
CA GLY A 337 -3.64 26.47 -33.11
C GLY A 337 -3.04 25.95 -31.79
N GLY A 338 -2.54 26.84 -30.92
CA GLY A 338 -2.08 26.48 -29.58
C GLY A 338 -3.19 26.01 -28.62
N GLY A 339 -2.78 25.54 -27.44
CA GLY A 339 -3.63 24.99 -26.38
C GLY A 339 -3.89 23.48 -26.54
N GLN A 340 -5.02 23.03 -26.00
CA GLN A 340 -5.44 21.62 -26.06
C GLN A 340 -6.19 21.34 -27.37
N ARG A 341 -5.83 20.23 -28.03
CA ARG A 341 -6.52 19.65 -29.20
C ARG A 341 -6.68 18.15 -28.97
N SER A 342 -7.59 17.52 -29.70
CA SER A 342 -7.76 16.07 -29.60
C SER A 342 -8.33 15.46 -30.87
N PHE A 343 -8.08 14.18 -31.07
CA PHE A 343 -8.70 13.37 -32.12
C PHE A 343 -9.00 11.95 -31.61
N ILE A 344 -9.81 11.21 -32.34
CA ILE A 344 -10.19 9.82 -32.04
C ILE A 344 -9.43 8.90 -33.00
N PRO A 345 -8.58 7.98 -32.50
CA PRO A 345 -7.93 6.96 -33.32
C PRO A 345 -8.94 6.03 -34.01
N GLU A 346 -8.53 5.30 -35.04
CA GLU A 346 -9.37 4.26 -35.64
C GLU A 346 -9.72 3.18 -34.60
N PRO A 347 -10.94 2.63 -34.65
CA PRO A 347 -11.27 1.44 -33.89
C PRO A 347 -10.45 0.28 -34.43
N SER A 348 -9.70 -0.39 -33.56
CA SER A 348 -9.06 -1.65 -33.92
C SER A 348 -10.06 -2.78 -33.68
N THR A 349 -10.18 -3.72 -34.61
CA THR A 349 -10.77 -5.02 -34.29
C THR A 349 -9.78 -5.76 -33.40
N LEU A 350 -9.88 -5.53 -32.10
CA LEU A 350 -9.09 -6.25 -31.10
C LEU A 350 -9.33 -7.75 -31.31
N GLN A 351 -8.26 -8.51 -31.47
CA GLN A 351 -8.38 -9.95 -31.63
C GLN A 351 -8.61 -10.56 -30.27
N GLU A 352 -9.70 -11.31 -30.15
CA GLU A 352 -9.96 -12.07 -28.94
C GLU A 352 -8.84 -13.08 -28.65
N SER A 353 -8.44 -13.14 -27.38
CA SER A 353 -7.48 -14.08 -26.83
C SER A 353 -8.03 -14.70 -25.55
N LEU A 354 -7.46 -15.85 -25.16
CA LEU A 354 -7.73 -16.45 -23.86
C LEU A 354 -6.68 -16.03 -22.82
N LEU A 355 -7.11 -15.94 -21.57
CA LEU A 355 -6.26 -15.82 -20.38
C LEU A 355 -6.52 -16.98 -19.39
N PRO A 356 -5.48 -17.71 -18.97
CA PRO A 356 -4.11 -17.66 -19.49
C PRO A 356 -4.05 -18.08 -20.98
N PRO A 357 -2.97 -17.76 -21.73
CA PRO A 357 -2.88 -18.07 -23.16
C PRO A 357 -3.06 -19.58 -23.43
N GLY A 358 -4.15 -19.92 -24.14
CA GLY A 358 -4.52 -21.32 -24.43
C GLY A 358 -5.39 -22.00 -23.36
N GLY A 359 -5.75 -21.31 -22.29
CA GLY A 359 -6.45 -21.87 -21.13
C GLY A 359 -5.51 -22.49 -20.10
N GLU A 360 -6.05 -22.75 -18.91
CA GLU A 360 -5.37 -23.43 -17.81
C GLU A 360 -5.81 -24.90 -17.75
N ASP A 361 -4.86 -25.81 -17.92
CA ASP A 361 -5.05 -27.27 -17.85
C ASP A 361 -4.59 -27.88 -16.52
N PHE A 362 -4.07 -27.06 -15.60
CA PHE A 362 -3.57 -27.45 -14.28
C PHE A 362 -2.54 -28.60 -14.35
N THR A 363 -1.77 -28.71 -15.43
CA THR A 363 -0.75 -29.76 -15.57
C THR A 363 0.53 -29.41 -14.81
N VAL A 364 0.91 -28.14 -14.80
CA VAL A 364 2.14 -27.61 -14.19
C VAL A 364 1.80 -26.88 -12.90
N ALA A 365 2.47 -27.24 -11.81
CA ALA A 365 2.26 -26.66 -10.48
C ALA A 365 3.50 -25.88 -10.02
N TRP A 366 3.31 -24.95 -9.09
CA TRP A 366 4.38 -24.18 -8.48
C TRP A 366 5.35 -25.12 -7.71
N PRO A 367 6.68 -24.87 -7.73
CA PRO A 367 7.39 -23.73 -8.29
C PRO A 367 7.93 -23.96 -9.72
N ALA A 368 7.34 -24.88 -10.49
CA ALA A 368 7.84 -25.16 -11.84
C ALA A 368 7.63 -23.96 -12.77
N ALA A 369 8.61 -23.72 -13.65
CA ALA A 369 8.53 -22.65 -14.64
C ALA A 369 7.34 -22.87 -15.60
N GLY A 370 6.58 -21.80 -15.87
CA GLY A 370 5.37 -21.86 -16.68
C GLY A 370 4.10 -22.26 -15.93
N SER A 371 4.18 -22.49 -14.61
CA SER A 371 3.00 -22.61 -13.75
C SER A 371 2.28 -21.27 -13.63
N ASN A 372 0.95 -21.27 -13.75
CA ASN A 372 0.12 -20.12 -13.40
C ASN A 372 -0.34 -20.13 -11.92
N GLU A 373 0.00 -21.16 -11.13
CA GLU A 373 -0.27 -21.20 -9.69
C GLU A 373 0.58 -20.16 -8.94
N ASP A 374 -0.06 -19.26 -8.20
CA ASP A 374 0.59 -18.51 -7.12
C ASP A 374 0.66 -19.39 -5.88
N GLY A 375 1.75 -20.17 -5.79
CA GLY A 375 1.96 -21.11 -4.71
C GLY A 375 2.09 -20.47 -3.33
N ASN A 376 2.36 -19.17 -3.22
CA ASN A 376 2.43 -18.43 -1.97
C ASN A 376 1.05 -17.98 -1.48
N ARG A 377 0.02 -18.01 -2.34
CA ARG A 377 -1.35 -17.64 -2.00
C ARG A 377 -2.34 -18.78 -2.24
N GLY A 378 -1.86 -20.01 -2.41
CA GLY A 378 -2.68 -21.19 -2.64
C GLY A 378 -2.46 -22.31 -1.62
N GLY A 379 -3.56 -22.96 -1.21
CA GLY A 379 -3.58 -24.15 -0.36
C GLY A 379 -4.32 -25.35 -0.97
N ALA A 380 -5.02 -25.16 -2.09
CA ALA A 380 -5.60 -26.26 -2.88
C ALA A 380 -4.51 -26.95 -3.72
N PHE A 381 -4.72 -28.22 -4.07
CA PHE A 381 -3.71 -28.97 -4.83
C PHE A 381 -3.85 -28.68 -6.32
N TRP A 382 -2.88 -27.94 -6.85
CA TRP A 382 -2.70 -27.65 -8.28
C TRP A 382 -1.71 -28.65 -8.88
N GLY A 383 -1.97 -29.14 -10.09
CA GLY A 383 -1.06 -30.02 -10.82
C GLY A 383 -1.65 -31.36 -11.24
N GLY A 384 -0.98 -32.03 -12.17
CA GLY A 384 -1.40 -33.37 -12.63
C GLY A 384 -2.65 -33.36 -13.53
N GLY A 385 -2.97 -32.22 -14.13
CA GLY A 385 -4.08 -32.04 -15.07
C GLY A 385 -5.41 -31.68 -14.39
N LYS A 386 -5.36 -31.18 -13.15
CA LYS A 386 -6.56 -30.73 -12.42
C LYS A 386 -6.22 -29.89 -11.20
N LEU A 387 -7.16 -29.06 -10.79
CA LEU A 387 -7.21 -28.42 -9.47
C LEU A 387 -8.19 -29.17 -8.57
N ILE A 388 -7.76 -29.55 -7.36
CA ILE A 388 -8.63 -30.22 -6.37
C ILE A 388 -8.57 -29.53 -5.00
N PRO A 389 -9.64 -29.65 -4.17
CA PRO A 389 -9.64 -29.10 -2.83
C PRO A 389 -8.42 -29.56 -2.02
N GLY A 390 -7.84 -28.62 -1.27
CA GLY A 390 -6.72 -28.86 -0.35
C GLY A 390 -7.17 -29.35 1.01
N ILE A 391 -6.37 -29.04 2.04
CA ILE A 391 -6.73 -29.27 3.44
C ILE A 391 -6.56 -27.97 4.23
N GLY A 392 -7.66 -27.42 4.76
CA GLY A 392 -7.66 -26.21 5.60
C GLY A 392 -7.13 -24.93 4.93
N GLY A 393 -6.76 -23.95 5.77
CA GLY A 393 -6.18 -22.67 5.35
C GLY A 393 -7.18 -21.54 5.12
N GLY A 394 -8.49 -21.81 5.05
CA GLY A 394 -9.52 -20.78 4.96
C GLY A 394 -9.62 -20.15 3.57
N SER A 395 -10.47 -19.13 3.41
CA SER A 395 -10.72 -18.51 2.11
C SER A 395 -9.62 -17.53 1.68
N GLY A 396 -8.81 -17.03 2.62
CA GLY A 396 -7.87 -15.92 2.39
C GLY A 396 -8.55 -14.57 2.14
N ARG A 397 -9.75 -14.37 2.68
CA ARG A 397 -10.59 -13.18 2.44
C ARG A 397 -9.97 -11.85 2.87
N LEU A 398 -8.99 -11.87 3.75
CA LEU A 398 -8.34 -10.68 4.30
C LEU A 398 -7.07 -10.29 3.53
N GLY A 399 -6.77 -10.93 2.39
CA GLY A 399 -5.54 -10.67 1.64
C GLY A 399 -4.30 -11.20 2.36
N ASP A 400 -3.13 -10.63 2.06
CA ASP A 400 -1.86 -11.00 2.70
C ASP A 400 -1.64 -10.26 4.03
N LEU A 401 -1.07 -10.95 5.02
CA LEU A 401 -0.52 -10.32 6.21
C LEU A 401 1.00 -10.32 6.17
N PHE A 402 1.58 -9.17 5.82
CA PHE A 402 3.03 -8.92 5.88
C PHE A 402 3.33 -7.93 7.00
N VAL A 403 4.18 -8.31 7.96
CA VAL A 403 4.61 -7.46 9.07
C VAL A 403 6.10 -7.13 8.91
N PRO A 404 6.44 -5.89 8.50
CA PRO A 404 7.82 -5.49 8.27
C PRO A 404 8.70 -5.54 9.52
N ALA A 405 10.01 -5.56 9.29
CA ALA A 405 11.01 -5.62 10.35
C ALA A 405 10.89 -4.42 11.31
N GLY A 406 10.82 -4.71 12.61
CA GLY A 406 10.76 -3.71 13.68
C GLY A 406 9.39 -3.04 13.90
N LEU A 407 8.35 -3.41 13.13
CA LEU A 407 7.00 -2.91 13.33
C LEU A 407 6.19 -3.81 14.26
N SER A 408 5.24 -3.22 14.97
CA SER A 408 4.34 -3.93 15.88
C SER A 408 2.90 -3.71 15.44
N LEU A 409 2.15 -4.80 15.27
CA LEU A 409 0.76 -4.82 14.87
C LEU A 409 -0.08 -5.40 16.02
N THR A 410 -1.19 -4.76 16.36
CA THR A 410 -2.19 -5.33 17.28
C THR A 410 -3.44 -5.70 16.51
N LEU A 411 -3.89 -6.95 16.60
CA LEU A 411 -5.13 -7.44 16.00
C LEU A 411 -6.17 -7.70 17.09
N ASN A 412 -7.31 -7.02 16.97
CA ASN A 412 -8.40 -7.15 17.92
C ASN A 412 -9.37 -8.27 17.50
N THR A 413 -9.52 -9.29 18.34
CA THR A 413 -10.38 -10.46 18.08
C THR A 413 -11.88 -10.17 18.24
N ASP A 414 -12.25 -9.03 18.81
CA ASP A 414 -13.65 -8.64 19.04
C ASP A 414 -14.16 -7.69 17.96
N SER A 415 -13.28 -6.90 17.35
CA SER A 415 -13.60 -5.99 16.24
C SER A 415 -12.33 -5.51 15.54
N GLN A 416 -11.96 -6.14 14.43
CA GLN A 416 -10.86 -5.68 13.56
C GLN A 416 -11.34 -5.48 12.13
N THR A 417 -11.08 -4.31 11.55
CA THR A 417 -11.43 -4.01 10.14
C THR A 417 -10.20 -4.18 9.23
N PHE A 418 -10.42 -4.74 8.05
CA PHE A 418 -9.44 -4.88 6.96
C PHE A 418 -9.94 -4.13 5.71
N PRO A 419 -9.06 -3.57 4.86
CA PRO A 419 -7.59 -3.60 4.96
C PRO A 419 -7.07 -2.83 6.17
N LEU A 420 -5.88 -3.19 6.65
CA LEU A 420 -5.27 -2.53 7.81
C LEU A 420 -4.81 -1.11 7.45
N THR A 421 -4.92 -0.21 8.41
CA THR A 421 -4.60 1.20 8.26
C THR A 421 -3.40 1.60 9.10
N THR A 422 -2.94 2.84 8.95
CA THR A 422 -1.90 3.39 9.85
C THR A 422 -2.31 3.41 11.33
N GLY A 423 -3.63 3.40 11.62
CA GLY A 423 -4.15 3.30 12.99
C GLY A 423 -3.88 1.94 13.66
N ASP A 424 -3.62 0.90 12.87
CA ASP A 424 -3.40 -0.47 13.34
C ASP A 424 -1.90 -0.79 13.59
N GLY A 425 -1.00 0.19 13.40
CA GLY A 425 0.45 0.04 13.65
C GLY A 425 1.32 -0.05 12.38
N PHE A 426 0.74 0.13 11.19
CA PHE A 426 1.46 0.20 9.92
C PHE A 426 1.94 1.62 9.57
N LEU A 427 2.98 1.70 8.74
CA LEU A 427 3.51 2.98 8.22
C LEU A 427 2.66 3.56 7.08
N LEU A 428 1.95 2.70 6.35
CA LEU A 428 1.08 3.04 5.23
C LEU A 428 -0.19 2.20 5.32
N ASN A 429 -1.29 2.68 4.73
CA ASN A 429 -2.49 1.87 4.58
C ASN A 429 -2.19 0.71 3.62
N GLN A 430 -2.62 -0.51 3.98
CA GLN A 430 -2.51 -1.65 3.09
C GLN A 430 -3.42 -1.49 1.87
N VAL A 431 -3.04 -2.13 0.77
CA VAL A 431 -3.89 -2.22 -0.42
C VAL A 431 -5.20 -2.96 -0.06
N ALA A 432 -6.32 -2.47 -0.59
CA ALA A 432 -7.63 -3.09 -0.41
C ALA A 432 -7.74 -4.40 -1.21
N ASP A 433 -7.15 -5.48 -0.69
CA ASP A 433 -7.18 -6.83 -1.27
C ASP A 433 -8.14 -7.76 -0.52
N VAL A 434 -9.37 -7.30 -0.34
CA VAL A 434 -10.40 -7.98 0.47
C VAL A 434 -11.35 -8.74 -0.43
N LEU A 435 -11.49 -10.04 -0.17
CA LEU A 435 -12.29 -10.97 -0.96
C LEU A 435 -13.60 -11.28 -0.22
N GLY A 436 -14.73 -10.79 -0.73
CA GLY A 436 -16.03 -10.94 -0.09
C GLY A 436 -17.18 -11.30 -1.03
N ASN A 437 -18.40 -11.28 -0.46
CA ASN A 437 -19.64 -11.32 -1.23
C ASN A 437 -20.08 -9.91 -1.57
N PRO A 438 -20.74 -9.68 -2.72
CA PRO A 438 -21.30 -8.36 -3.04
C PRO A 438 -22.30 -7.89 -1.96
N ASP A 439 -22.20 -6.63 -1.53
CA ASP A 439 -23.07 -5.97 -0.54
C ASP A 439 -24.41 -5.55 -1.16
N PRO A 440 -25.56 -6.00 -0.64
CA PRO A 440 -26.86 -5.59 -1.16
C PRO A 440 -27.27 -4.13 -0.89
N SER A 441 -26.55 -3.30 -0.09
CA SER A 441 -27.11 -2.04 0.44
C SER A 441 -26.18 -0.80 0.61
N GLY A 442 -25.05 -0.69 -0.12
CA GLY A 442 -23.94 0.16 0.35
C GLY A 442 -23.56 1.49 -0.31
N PHE A 443 -23.67 1.73 -1.64
CA PHE A 443 -23.10 2.96 -2.24
C PHE A 443 -23.90 3.52 -3.44
N PRO A 444 -24.17 4.83 -3.52
CA PRO A 444 -24.76 5.43 -4.71
C PRO A 444 -23.66 5.83 -5.71
N GLY A 445 -23.47 5.08 -6.80
CA GLY A 445 -22.83 5.61 -8.02
C GLY A 445 -21.81 4.75 -8.79
N THR A 446 -21.43 3.54 -8.35
CA THR A 446 -20.43 2.71 -9.05
C THR A 446 -20.90 1.27 -9.27
N GLN A 447 -20.44 0.64 -10.37
CA GLN A 447 -20.77 -0.72 -10.77
C GLN A 447 -20.38 -1.73 -9.67
N GLY A 448 -21.33 -2.57 -9.26
CA GLY A 448 -21.14 -3.72 -8.35
C GLY A 448 -20.80 -3.32 -6.91
N ASN A 449 -21.75 -3.39 -5.99
CA ASN A 449 -21.49 -3.19 -4.57
C ASN A 449 -20.60 -4.34 -4.05
N PHE A 450 -19.28 -4.19 -4.00
CA PHE A 450 -18.36 -5.15 -3.39
C PHE A 450 -17.82 -4.57 -2.07
N PRO A 451 -17.49 -5.41 -1.07
CA PRO A 451 -16.98 -4.92 0.20
C PRO A 451 -15.53 -4.44 0.03
N ASP A 452 -15.33 -3.13 0.13
CA ASP A 452 -13.99 -2.54 0.21
C ASP A 452 -13.32 -2.81 1.57
N SER A 453 -14.10 -3.31 2.54
CA SER A 453 -13.63 -3.70 3.86
C SER A 453 -14.42 -4.86 4.46
N ILE A 454 -13.76 -5.62 5.34
CA ILE A 454 -14.38 -6.68 6.15
C ILE A 454 -14.01 -6.44 7.62
N THR A 455 -15.00 -6.53 8.51
CA THR A 455 -14.78 -6.49 9.96
C THR A 455 -14.89 -7.88 10.57
N VAL A 456 -13.81 -8.36 11.17
CA VAL A 456 -13.73 -9.56 11.99
C VAL A 456 -14.27 -9.25 13.38
N THR A 457 -15.20 -10.07 13.88
CA THR A 457 -15.85 -9.86 15.20
C THR A 457 -15.85 -11.09 16.11
N ASP A 458 -15.30 -12.21 15.63
CA ASP A 458 -15.35 -13.53 16.29
C ASP A 458 -13.95 -14.17 16.45
N GLY A 459 -12.90 -13.36 16.25
CA GLY A 459 -11.50 -13.76 16.32
C GLY A 459 -11.00 -14.60 15.13
N VAL A 460 -11.75 -14.70 14.03
CA VAL A 460 -11.34 -15.47 12.84
C VAL A 460 -10.67 -14.58 11.80
N PHE A 461 -9.39 -14.83 11.56
CA PHE A 461 -8.61 -14.17 10.53
C PHE A 461 -8.28 -15.17 9.41
N GLU A 462 -8.65 -14.85 8.17
CA GLU A 462 -8.45 -15.72 7.01
C GLU A 462 -7.54 -15.00 5.98
N PHE A 463 -6.25 -15.29 6.00
CA PHE A 463 -5.24 -14.67 5.15
C PHE A 463 -4.83 -15.55 3.95
N SER A 464 -4.33 -14.89 2.91
CA SER A 464 -3.73 -15.51 1.74
C SER A 464 -2.34 -16.07 2.07
N SER A 465 -1.52 -15.25 2.72
CA SER A 465 -0.20 -15.59 3.25
C SER A 465 0.04 -14.84 4.58
N LEU A 466 0.95 -15.34 5.43
CA LEU A 466 1.35 -14.67 6.66
C LEU A 466 2.87 -14.69 6.81
N ILE A 467 3.48 -13.51 6.84
CA ILE A 467 4.93 -13.34 7.00
C ILE A 467 5.20 -12.29 8.07
N VAL A 468 6.00 -12.65 9.07
CA VAL A 468 6.49 -11.71 10.09
C VAL A 468 8.02 -11.65 9.99
N GLU A 469 8.51 -10.47 9.60
CA GLU A 469 9.95 -10.22 9.43
C GLU A 469 10.68 -10.10 10.77
N PRO A 470 12.03 -10.27 10.79
CA PRO A 470 12.82 -10.14 12.01
C PRO A 470 12.57 -8.82 12.77
N GLY A 471 12.34 -8.89 14.07
CA GLY A 471 11.99 -7.75 14.91
C GLY A 471 10.54 -7.27 14.78
N GLY A 472 9.76 -7.84 13.85
CA GLY A 472 8.33 -7.61 13.76
C GLY A 472 7.56 -8.31 14.89
N SER A 473 6.47 -7.72 15.37
CA SER A 473 5.59 -8.34 16.35
C SER A 473 4.11 -8.23 16.00
N VAL A 474 3.33 -9.27 16.34
CA VAL A 474 1.87 -9.27 16.20
C VAL A 474 1.25 -9.64 17.53
N ARG A 475 0.49 -8.73 18.14
CA ARG A 475 -0.25 -8.95 19.38
C ARG A 475 -1.71 -9.26 19.09
N PHE A 476 -2.24 -10.31 19.71
CA PHE A 476 -3.68 -10.63 19.64
C PHE A 476 -4.38 -10.33 20.96
N GLU A 477 -5.44 -9.53 20.90
CA GLU A 477 -6.21 -9.11 22.08
C GLU A 477 -7.72 -9.32 21.90
N GLY A 478 -8.46 -9.39 23.01
CA GLY A 478 -9.93 -9.46 23.01
C GLY A 478 -10.52 -10.66 23.77
N VAL A 479 -11.84 -10.78 23.80
CA VAL A 479 -12.56 -11.86 24.49
C VAL A 479 -12.54 -13.16 23.69
N ASN A 480 -12.48 -13.09 22.36
CA ASN A 480 -12.50 -14.26 21.50
C ASN A 480 -11.11 -14.91 21.36
N PRO A 481 -11.02 -16.24 21.18
CA PRO A 481 -9.75 -16.88 20.86
C PRO A 481 -9.30 -16.47 19.45
N ALA A 482 -8.00 -16.21 19.28
CA ALA A 482 -7.45 -15.87 17.97
C ALA A 482 -7.32 -17.12 17.10
N ARG A 483 -8.03 -17.14 15.97
CA ARG A 483 -8.03 -18.25 15.01
C ARG A 483 -7.57 -17.73 13.65
N VAL A 484 -6.33 -18.02 13.31
CA VAL A 484 -5.67 -17.58 12.09
C VAL A 484 -5.60 -18.74 11.10
N TYR A 485 -6.19 -18.52 9.94
CA TYR A 485 -6.21 -19.44 8.82
C TYR A 485 -5.46 -18.82 7.66
N VAL A 486 -4.52 -19.56 7.10
CA VAL A 486 -3.68 -19.09 6.00
C VAL A 486 -3.71 -20.13 4.90
N ARG A 487 -4.22 -19.79 3.72
CA ARG A 487 -4.26 -20.77 2.62
C ARG A 487 -2.86 -21.11 2.10
N GLY A 488 -2.00 -20.10 1.97
CA GLY A 488 -0.59 -20.23 1.62
C GLY A 488 0.33 -20.54 2.82
N PRO A 489 1.64 -20.26 2.70
CA PRO A 489 2.61 -20.51 3.76
C PRO A 489 2.50 -19.49 4.90
N VAL A 490 2.94 -19.93 6.08
CA VAL A 490 3.16 -19.09 7.25
C VAL A 490 4.64 -19.10 7.62
N ASP A 491 5.26 -17.91 7.63
CA ASP A 491 6.67 -17.72 7.99
C ASP A 491 6.84 -16.71 9.13
N ILE A 492 7.11 -17.22 10.33
CA ILE A 492 7.45 -16.41 11.51
C ILE A 492 8.98 -16.42 11.63
N ARG A 493 9.66 -15.37 11.13
CA ARG A 493 11.12 -15.37 10.97
C ARG A 493 11.86 -15.18 12.28
N ALA A 494 13.15 -15.55 12.31
CA ALA A 494 13.97 -15.43 13.51
C ALA A 494 13.98 -13.99 14.06
N GLY A 495 13.76 -13.84 15.37
CA GLY A 495 13.67 -12.54 16.04
C GLY A 495 12.31 -11.85 15.94
N SER A 496 11.31 -12.47 15.30
CA SER A 496 9.91 -11.99 15.33
C SER A 496 9.11 -12.63 16.47
N VAL A 497 7.99 -12.00 16.85
CA VAL A 497 7.13 -12.46 17.97
C VAL A 497 5.65 -12.43 17.59
N LEU A 498 4.95 -13.55 17.79
CA LEU A 498 3.50 -13.56 17.95
C LEU A 498 3.19 -13.50 19.45
N ASP A 499 2.65 -12.37 19.89
CA ASP A 499 2.41 -12.02 21.29
C ASP A 499 0.95 -12.29 21.70
N LEU A 500 0.79 -13.28 22.58
CA LEU A 500 -0.43 -13.67 23.26
C LEU A 500 -0.20 -13.64 24.79
N THR A 501 0.76 -12.85 25.27
CA THR A 501 1.10 -12.77 26.68
C THR A 501 -0.02 -12.14 27.50
N GLY A 502 -0.28 -12.73 28.67
CA GLY A 502 -1.21 -12.14 29.63
C GLY A 502 -0.78 -10.71 30.00
N ALA A 503 -1.74 -9.80 30.16
CA ALA A 503 -1.40 -8.43 30.53
C ALA A 503 -0.86 -8.35 31.95
N VAL A 504 0.34 -7.78 32.08
CA VAL A 504 1.02 -7.57 33.36
C VAL A 504 0.29 -6.45 34.14
N PRO A 505 -0.17 -6.71 35.38
CA PRO A 505 -0.68 -5.66 36.24
C PRO A 505 0.42 -4.65 36.58
N ALA A 506 0.06 -3.37 36.62
CA ALA A 506 0.95 -2.33 37.12
C ALA A 506 1.31 -2.59 38.59
N ASP A 507 2.45 -2.05 39.01
CA ASP A 507 2.81 -2.05 40.43
C ASP A 507 1.71 -1.37 41.23
N HIS A 508 1.28 -2.03 42.31
CA HIS A 508 0.12 -1.62 43.07
C HIS A 508 0.48 -0.57 44.12
N ASP A 509 -0.28 0.52 44.12
CA ASP A 509 -0.27 1.50 45.19
C ASP A 509 -1.30 1.11 46.25
N SER A 510 -0.83 0.65 47.41
CA SER A 510 -1.73 0.23 48.50
C SER A 510 -2.57 1.37 49.10
N GLU A 511 -2.37 2.62 48.70
CA GLU A 511 -3.24 3.75 49.06
C GLU A 511 -4.58 3.73 48.32
N ILE A 512 -4.68 3.02 47.19
CA ILE A 512 -5.91 2.89 46.41
C ILE A 512 -7.03 2.32 47.30
N ALA A 513 -8.12 3.08 47.44
CA ALA A 513 -9.26 2.76 48.29
C ALA A 513 -9.98 1.50 47.83
N ASP A 514 -10.36 1.46 46.55
CA ASP A 514 -11.04 0.33 45.93
C ASP A 514 -10.42 -0.02 44.57
N PRO A 515 -9.55 -1.04 44.51
CA PRO A 515 -8.95 -1.48 43.27
C PRO A 515 -9.96 -1.91 42.20
N PHE A 516 -11.18 -2.32 42.60
CA PHE A 516 -12.20 -2.79 41.67
C PHE A 516 -12.80 -1.66 40.82
N THR A 517 -13.01 -0.48 41.39
CA THR A 517 -13.60 0.68 40.70
C THR A 517 -12.56 1.68 40.19
N MET A 518 -11.37 1.72 40.80
CA MET A 518 -10.34 2.71 40.50
C MET A 518 -9.30 2.24 39.47
N LEU A 519 -9.18 0.93 39.22
CA LEU A 519 -8.26 0.39 38.22
C LEU A 519 -9.03 -0.13 37.02
N SER A 520 -8.61 0.28 35.82
CA SER A 520 -9.10 -0.34 34.59
C SER A 520 -8.62 -1.79 34.51
N THR A 521 -9.41 -2.66 33.89
CA THR A 521 -8.90 -3.96 33.43
C THR A 521 -7.97 -3.74 32.24
N PRO A 522 -6.70 -4.16 32.30
CA PRO A 522 -5.85 -4.19 31.12
C PRO A 522 -6.55 -4.96 30.00
N ILE A 523 -6.31 -4.52 28.77
CA ILE A 523 -6.74 -5.30 27.61
C ILE A 523 -5.86 -6.56 27.59
N ASN A 524 -6.52 -7.71 27.73
CA ASN A 524 -5.84 -8.99 27.83
C ASN A 524 -5.62 -9.64 26.46
N ALA A 525 -4.67 -10.57 26.44
CA ALA A 525 -4.49 -11.45 25.29
C ALA A 525 -5.79 -12.13 24.91
N ALA A 526 -5.95 -12.45 23.63
CA ALA A 526 -7.13 -13.10 23.06
C ALA A 526 -7.60 -14.30 23.93
N SER A 527 -8.81 -14.21 24.51
CA SER A 527 -9.41 -15.22 25.40
C SER A 527 -8.65 -15.50 26.71
N GLY A 528 -7.67 -14.67 27.08
CA GLY A 528 -6.93 -14.76 28.35
C GLY A 528 -7.77 -14.29 29.54
N GLY A 529 -7.73 -15.06 30.63
CA GLY A 529 -8.44 -14.76 31.88
C GLY A 529 -7.85 -13.56 32.61
N ASP A 530 -8.70 -12.62 33.01
CA ASP A 530 -8.28 -11.48 33.83
C ASP A 530 -7.78 -11.91 35.21
N GLY A 531 -6.67 -11.32 35.64
CA GLY A 531 -6.23 -11.42 37.03
C GLY A 531 -7.22 -10.78 37.98
N GLY A 532 -7.43 -11.41 39.13
CA GLY A 532 -8.37 -10.97 40.16
C GLY A 532 -7.94 -9.64 40.78
N PHE A 533 -8.90 -8.75 41.04
CA PHE A 533 -8.64 -7.50 41.77
C PHE A 533 -8.16 -7.77 43.19
N GLY A 534 -7.25 -6.95 43.68
CA GLY A 534 -6.86 -7.01 45.09
C GLY A 534 -7.97 -6.49 46.01
N GLY A 535 -7.88 -6.85 47.29
CA GLY A 535 -8.84 -6.43 48.30
C GLY A 535 -8.83 -4.92 48.51
N SER A 536 -10.02 -4.34 48.72
CA SER A 536 -10.19 -2.92 49.05
C SER A 536 -9.68 -2.63 50.46
N ARG A 537 -9.36 -1.36 50.73
CA ARG A 537 -9.10 -0.87 52.10
C ARG A 537 -10.38 -0.90 52.93
N SER A 538 -10.24 -1.02 54.24
CA SER A 538 -11.33 -0.92 55.19
C SER A 538 -11.88 0.50 55.20
N ASP A 539 -13.13 0.66 54.80
CA ASP A 539 -13.86 1.90 55.02
C ASP A 539 -14.16 2.07 56.52
N MET A 540 -13.45 3.02 57.15
CA MET A 540 -13.65 3.42 58.54
C MET A 540 -14.40 4.77 58.66
N ALA A 541 -15.00 5.29 57.56
CA ALA A 541 -15.62 6.62 57.53
C ALA A 541 -16.78 6.78 58.52
N SER A 542 -17.47 5.69 58.89
CA SER A 542 -18.50 5.70 59.94
C SER A 542 -17.94 5.78 61.37
N ASN A 543 -16.61 5.78 61.56
CA ASN A 543 -15.93 5.75 62.83
C ASN A 543 -15.06 6.99 63.05
N ALA A 544 -15.69 8.06 63.54
CA ALA A 544 -15.03 9.35 63.79
C ALA A 544 -13.78 9.26 64.69
N ALA A 545 -13.65 8.25 65.55
CA ALA A 545 -12.49 8.04 66.41
C ALA A 545 -11.29 7.48 65.65
N MET A 546 -11.50 6.57 64.69
CA MET A 546 -10.44 6.05 63.82
C MET A 546 -10.06 7.05 62.74
N VAL A 547 -11.03 7.81 62.21
CA VAL A 547 -10.81 8.91 61.24
C VAL A 547 -9.86 9.98 61.78
N ALA A 548 -9.91 10.27 63.09
CA ALA A 548 -9.02 11.22 63.75
C ALA A 548 -7.57 10.73 63.91
N LEU A 549 -7.28 9.45 63.65
CA LEU A 549 -5.97 8.79 63.84
C LEU A 549 -5.27 8.50 62.52
N THR A 550 -5.31 9.48 61.60
CA THR A 550 -4.63 9.45 60.29
C THR A 550 -5.07 8.36 59.31
N THR A 551 -6.23 7.71 59.51
CA THR A 551 -6.78 6.87 58.44
C THR A 551 -7.02 7.73 57.21
N CYS A 552 -6.50 7.34 56.05
CA CYS A 552 -6.93 7.96 54.81
C CYS A 552 -8.42 7.65 54.64
N GLU A 553 -9.25 8.68 54.57
CA GLU A 553 -10.67 8.54 54.28
C GLU A 553 -10.79 7.99 52.84
N ASN A 554 -11.56 6.92 52.65
CA ASN A 554 -11.95 6.51 51.31
C ASN A 554 -12.79 7.65 50.70
N ASP A 555 -12.62 7.94 49.40
CA ASP A 555 -13.41 8.95 48.70
C ASP A 555 -14.91 8.73 48.98
N PRO A 556 -15.66 9.73 49.51
CA PRO A 556 -17.03 9.57 50.01
C PRO A 556 -18.09 9.20 48.93
N VAL A 557 -17.69 8.87 47.70
CA VAL A 557 -18.58 8.75 46.54
C VAL A 557 -19.03 7.30 46.22
N ALA A 558 -18.53 6.24 46.86
CA ALA A 558 -18.99 4.86 46.54
C ALA A 558 -19.57 4.08 47.75
N PRO A 559 -20.87 3.72 47.75
CA PRO A 559 -21.49 2.90 48.79
C PRO A 559 -21.43 1.41 48.39
N VAL A 560 -20.36 0.70 48.72
CA VAL A 560 -20.36 -0.77 48.71
C VAL A 560 -19.48 -1.25 49.86
N SER A 561 -19.97 -2.20 50.66
CA SER A 561 -19.21 -2.77 51.77
C SER A 561 -17.80 -3.17 51.30
N PRO A 562 -16.71 -2.68 51.92
CA PRO A 562 -15.36 -2.88 51.42
C PRO A 562 -15.03 -4.37 51.29
N HIS A 563 -14.77 -4.83 50.07
CA HIS A 563 -14.37 -6.21 49.81
C HIS A 563 -12.88 -6.36 50.10
N ARG A 564 -12.54 -6.53 51.38
CA ARG A 564 -11.14 -6.65 51.84
C ARG A 564 -10.46 -7.95 51.42
N GLU A 565 -11.22 -8.93 50.95
CA GLU A 565 -10.68 -10.17 50.35
C GLU A 565 -10.13 -9.85 48.96
N GLY A 566 -9.06 -10.51 48.56
CA GLY A 566 -8.67 -10.56 47.17
C GLY A 566 -9.75 -11.27 46.34
N TYR A 567 -10.04 -10.76 45.14
CA TYR A 567 -10.93 -11.43 44.21
C TYR A 567 -10.23 -12.64 43.56
N LYS A 568 -11.01 -13.69 43.29
CA LYS A 568 -10.60 -14.78 42.40
C LYS A 568 -10.33 -14.21 41.00
N GLY A 569 -9.31 -14.73 40.32
CA GLY A 569 -9.12 -14.48 38.89
C GLY A 569 -10.26 -15.04 38.04
N MET A 570 -10.26 -14.70 36.75
CA MET A 570 -11.15 -15.34 35.76
C MET A 570 -10.63 -16.72 35.38
N GLY A 571 -11.55 -17.66 35.14
CA GLY A 571 -11.22 -19.02 34.72
C GLY A 571 -10.62 -19.11 33.32
N VAL A 572 -10.19 -20.33 32.96
CA VAL A 572 -9.71 -20.69 31.62
C VAL A 572 -10.72 -20.22 30.55
N GLY A 573 -10.23 -19.52 29.52
CA GLY A 573 -11.04 -18.98 28.41
C GLY A 573 -11.98 -17.84 28.79
N ARG A 574 -11.74 -17.16 29.91
CA ARG A 574 -12.68 -16.20 30.53
C ARG A 574 -14.03 -16.83 30.91
N GLU A 575 -14.12 -18.16 30.99
CA GLU A 575 -15.35 -18.87 31.32
C GLU A 575 -15.40 -19.33 32.78
N GLY A 576 -16.27 -18.70 33.55
CA GLY A 576 -16.54 -19.08 34.94
C GLY A 576 -15.30 -18.98 35.83
N LYS A 577 -15.20 -19.88 36.82
CA LYS A 577 -14.15 -19.88 37.84
C LYS A 577 -13.20 -21.08 37.75
N LYS A 578 -13.26 -21.85 36.66
CA LYS A 578 -12.52 -23.11 36.50
C LYS A 578 -11.02 -22.83 36.43
N GLY A 579 -10.29 -23.43 37.35
CA GLY A 579 -8.83 -23.32 37.40
C GLY A 579 -8.29 -21.93 37.76
N ALA A 580 -9.14 -20.94 38.02
CA ALA A 580 -8.70 -19.60 38.39
C ALA A 580 -7.98 -19.56 39.74
N GLY A 581 -7.00 -18.67 39.85
CA GLY A 581 -6.30 -18.42 41.12
C GLY A 581 -7.27 -17.83 42.14
N LEU A 582 -7.30 -18.43 43.33
CA LEU A 582 -8.03 -17.92 44.49
C LEU A 582 -7.40 -16.62 44.98
N GLY A 583 -8.24 -15.65 45.32
CA GLY A 583 -7.80 -14.41 45.96
C GLY A 583 -7.41 -14.65 47.42
N GLY A 584 -6.47 -13.84 47.90
CA GLY A 584 -5.96 -13.96 49.25
C GLY A 584 -6.93 -13.43 50.30
N ASP A 585 -6.96 -14.10 51.45
CA ASP A 585 -7.86 -13.73 52.53
C ASP A 585 -7.51 -12.35 53.13
N LYS A 586 -8.52 -11.60 53.55
CA LYS A 586 -8.37 -10.38 54.34
C LYS A 586 -7.77 -10.75 55.69
N TYR A 587 -6.88 -9.92 56.21
CA TYR A 587 -6.32 -10.16 57.52
C TYR A 587 -6.05 -8.85 58.25
N PRO A 588 -6.58 -8.62 59.46
CA PRO A 588 -7.35 -9.56 60.30
C PRO A 588 -8.79 -9.75 59.81
N ILE A 589 -9.41 -10.86 60.21
CA ILE A 589 -10.79 -11.23 59.87
C ILE A 589 -11.79 -10.21 60.44
N ARG A 590 -11.52 -9.67 61.64
CA ARG A 590 -12.31 -8.63 62.31
C ARG A 590 -11.49 -7.37 62.53
N LEU A 591 -12.09 -6.24 62.17
CA LEU A 591 -11.52 -4.91 62.36
C LEU A 591 -11.87 -4.32 63.74
N PRO A 592 -11.04 -3.42 64.27
CA PRO A 592 -11.31 -2.74 65.54
C PRO A 592 -12.50 -1.77 65.45
N SER A 593 -13.28 -1.65 66.54
CA SER A 593 -14.56 -0.93 66.50
C SER A 593 -14.49 0.56 66.85
N THR A 594 -13.63 1.03 67.76
CA THR A 594 -13.61 2.46 68.19
C THR A 594 -12.39 2.90 69.01
N ASP A 595 -11.69 2.00 69.72
CA ASP A 595 -10.47 2.28 70.52
C ASP A 595 -9.83 0.94 70.98
N THR A 596 -8.55 0.92 71.34
CA THR A 596 -7.82 -0.24 71.91
C THR A 596 -8.50 -0.78 73.20
N ALA A 597 -9.29 0.04 73.88
CA ALA A 597 -10.04 -0.30 75.10
C ALA A 597 -11.26 -1.21 74.89
N THR A 598 -11.85 -1.18 73.69
CA THR A 598 -13.08 -1.95 73.33
C THR A 598 -12.82 -3.10 72.37
N THR A 599 -11.60 -3.21 71.85
CA THR A 599 -11.06 -4.27 70.98
C THR A 599 -10.62 -5.50 71.77
N GLY A 600 -11.27 -5.78 72.91
CA GLY A 600 -10.89 -6.83 73.84
C GLY A 600 -10.53 -8.13 73.11
N ALA A 601 -9.25 -8.53 73.19
CA ALA A 601 -8.70 -9.75 72.57
C ALA A 601 -9.13 -10.01 71.10
N GLN A 602 -9.36 -8.95 70.31
CA GLN A 602 -9.66 -9.09 68.89
C GLN A 602 -8.38 -9.30 68.07
N GLU A 603 -8.54 -9.94 66.91
CA GLU A 603 -7.51 -10.59 66.08
C GLU A 603 -6.49 -9.64 65.42
N VAL A 604 -6.22 -8.45 65.97
CA VAL A 604 -5.19 -7.53 65.45
C VAL A 604 -3.90 -7.75 66.23
N GLY A 605 -2.88 -8.27 65.56
CA GLY A 605 -1.63 -8.74 66.14
C GLY A 605 -0.58 -7.65 66.15
N PHE A 606 -0.17 -7.24 67.34
CA PHE A 606 0.86 -6.23 67.56
C PHE A 606 2.16 -6.85 68.10
N ASN A 607 3.29 -6.32 67.65
CA ASN A 607 4.62 -6.63 68.15
C ASN A 607 5.28 -5.37 68.70
N VAL A 608 6.08 -5.54 69.75
CA VAL A 608 6.88 -4.45 70.32
C VAL A 608 8.09 -4.20 69.43
N ILE A 609 8.21 -3.01 68.85
CA ILE A 609 9.28 -2.68 67.89
C ILE A 609 10.39 -1.85 68.54
N THR A 610 10.06 -0.89 69.43
CA THR A 610 11.07 -0.12 70.18
C THR A 610 10.61 0.15 71.62
N LEU A 611 11.57 0.18 72.55
CA LEU A 611 11.37 0.63 73.95
C LEU A 611 11.88 2.07 74.05
N PHE A 612 10.98 3.04 73.99
CA PHE A 612 11.33 4.45 74.20
C PHE A 612 11.33 4.75 75.70
N ASP A 613 12.53 4.78 76.29
CA ASP A 613 12.82 5.26 77.65
C ASP A 613 12.25 4.41 78.83
N PRO A 614 13.11 3.86 79.71
CA PRO A 614 12.67 3.14 80.92
C PRO A 614 11.90 4.02 81.95
N PHE A 615 11.80 5.33 81.76
CA PHE A 615 11.14 6.25 82.70
C PHE A 615 9.79 6.81 82.26
N THR A 616 9.38 6.69 80.98
CA THR A 616 8.06 7.16 80.50
C THR A 616 7.05 6.04 80.25
N LEU A 617 7.45 4.76 80.31
CA LEU A 617 6.60 3.58 80.09
C LEU A 617 6.02 3.43 78.67
N ASP A 618 6.43 4.26 77.71
CA ASP A 618 5.89 4.25 76.35
C ASP A 618 6.61 3.22 75.47
N THR A 619 5.91 2.15 75.11
CA THR A 619 6.39 1.13 74.18
C THR A 619 5.77 1.36 72.80
N GLU A 620 6.52 1.30 71.70
CA GLU A 620 5.93 1.35 70.36
C GLU A 620 5.52 -0.05 69.91
N CYS A 621 4.21 -0.22 69.66
CA CYS A 621 3.64 -1.48 69.19
C CYS A 621 3.12 -1.34 67.77
N ARG A 622 3.69 -2.09 66.82
CA ARG A 622 3.19 -2.09 65.43
C ARG A 622 2.50 -3.38 65.06
N SER A 623 1.45 -3.26 64.25
CA SER A 623 0.82 -4.39 63.60
C SER A 623 1.74 -4.92 62.52
N MET A 624 2.08 -6.21 62.62
CA MET A 624 2.88 -6.89 61.61
C MET A 624 2.00 -7.79 60.74
N MET A 625 0.68 -7.62 60.83
CA MET A 625 -0.29 -8.43 60.11
C MET A 625 -0.29 -8.17 58.61
N VAL A 626 -0.16 -9.24 57.85
CA VAL A 626 -0.21 -9.23 56.39
C VAL A 626 -1.40 -10.03 55.89
N GLY A 627 -1.99 -9.56 54.79
CA GLY A 627 -3.09 -10.22 54.11
C GLY A 627 -2.63 -11.49 53.40
N GLY A 628 -3.59 -12.33 53.03
CA GLY A 628 -3.36 -13.48 52.18
C GLY A 628 -2.80 -13.03 50.83
N SER A 629 -1.81 -13.77 50.33
CA SER A 629 -1.31 -13.53 48.97
C SER A 629 -2.22 -14.20 47.96
N GLY A 630 -2.37 -13.60 46.78
CA GLY A 630 -3.09 -14.23 45.68
C GLY A 630 -2.40 -15.52 45.23
N SER A 631 -3.19 -16.55 44.93
CA SER A 631 -2.66 -17.81 44.39
C SER A 631 -2.61 -17.81 42.87
N GLY A 632 -1.78 -18.68 42.29
CA GLY A 632 -1.61 -18.78 40.85
C GLY A 632 -2.81 -19.41 40.14
N GLY A 633 -3.08 -18.95 38.92
CA GLY A 633 -4.03 -19.62 38.02
C GLY A 633 -3.53 -20.98 37.55
N SER A 634 -4.42 -21.86 37.12
CA SER A 634 -4.11 -23.19 36.58
C SER A 634 -4.67 -23.39 35.18
N TYR A 635 -4.03 -24.29 34.43
CA TYR A 635 -4.54 -24.80 33.17
C TYR A 635 -4.19 -26.28 33.04
N ALA A 636 -3.08 -26.63 32.40
CA ALA A 636 -2.62 -28.02 32.28
C ALA A 636 -1.96 -28.52 33.56
N THR A 637 -1.34 -27.63 34.32
CA THR A 637 -0.80 -27.90 35.66
C THR A 637 -1.50 -27.04 36.70
N ALA A 638 -1.37 -27.44 37.96
CA ALA A 638 -1.87 -26.65 39.09
C ALA A 638 -1.13 -25.33 39.21
N GLY A 639 -1.86 -24.32 39.71
CA GLY A 639 -1.26 -23.07 40.12
C GLY A 639 -0.51 -23.24 41.44
N GLY A 640 0.50 -22.39 41.65
CA GLY A 640 1.23 -22.28 42.90
C GLY A 640 0.37 -21.72 44.03
N ILE A 641 0.75 -22.06 45.25
CA ILE A 641 0.14 -21.57 46.49
C ILE A 641 0.60 -20.13 46.73
N GLY A 642 -0.33 -19.24 47.09
CA GLY A 642 0.01 -17.91 47.59
C GLY A 642 0.40 -17.97 49.06
N VAL A 643 1.59 -17.49 49.41
CA VAL A 643 2.17 -17.62 50.75
C VAL A 643 2.24 -16.26 51.44
N ALA A 644 1.59 -16.13 52.59
CA ALA A 644 1.63 -14.90 53.40
C ALA A 644 2.77 -14.97 54.43
N LEU A 645 3.72 -14.02 54.37
CA LEU A 645 4.91 -14.02 55.24
C LEU A 645 5.18 -12.65 55.84
N SER A 646 4.91 -12.51 57.14
CA SER A 646 5.33 -11.40 57.99
C SER A 646 6.74 -11.62 58.56
N LEU A 647 7.49 -10.53 58.77
CA LEU A 647 8.78 -10.55 59.49
C LEU A 647 8.67 -11.12 60.90
N PHE A 648 7.54 -10.91 61.58
CA PHE A 648 7.23 -11.48 62.88
C PHE A 648 6.01 -12.37 62.73
N PRO A 649 6.15 -13.68 62.46
CA PRO A 649 5.01 -14.55 62.15
C PRO A 649 3.97 -14.68 63.27
N ASN A 650 4.36 -14.35 64.50
CA ASN A 650 3.50 -14.36 65.68
C ASN A 650 3.48 -12.97 66.30
N SER A 651 2.29 -12.48 66.63
CA SER A 651 2.13 -11.28 67.44
C SER A 651 2.56 -11.55 68.87
N ASP A 652 3.17 -10.54 69.50
CA ASP A 652 3.44 -10.60 70.94
C ASP A 652 2.12 -10.50 71.71
N PHE A 653 1.15 -9.75 71.17
CA PHE A 653 -0.18 -9.55 71.75
C PHE A 653 -1.23 -9.34 70.65
N PRO A 654 -2.39 -10.01 70.70
CA PRO A 654 -2.90 -10.98 71.69
C PRO A 654 -2.42 -12.44 71.49
N GLY A 655 -1.26 -12.69 70.87
CA GLY A 655 -0.74 -14.04 70.65
C GLY A 655 -1.37 -14.77 69.44
N VAL A 656 -1.89 -14.01 68.49
CA VAL A 656 -2.37 -14.48 67.18
C VAL A 656 -1.24 -14.49 66.16
N THR A 657 -1.38 -15.27 65.09
CA THR A 657 -0.42 -15.20 63.97
C THR A 657 -0.55 -13.86 63.24
N ASN A 658 0.55 -13.37 62.69
CA ASN A 658 0.55 -12.20 61.81
C ASN A 658 0.45 -12.57 60.33
N ASN A 659 0.46 -13.86 60.00
CA ASN A 659 0.29 -14.34 58.65
C ASN A 659 -1.17 -14.76 58.46
N ALA A 660 -1.78 -14.32 57.37
CA ALA A 660 -2.99 -14.96 56.88
C ALA A 660 -2.72 -16.43 56.51
N ALA A 661 -3.79 -17.20 56.27
CA ALA A 661 -3.66 -18.55 55.74
C ALA A 661 -3.08 -18.52 54.31
N ASP A 662 -2.31 -19.55 53.96
CA ASP A 662 -1.85 -19.73 52.59
C ASP A 662 -3.04 -19.99 51.66
N THR A 663 -3.02 -19.35 50.50
CA THR A 663 -4.08 -19.41 49.51
C THR A 663 -3.80 -20.55 48.54
N ALA A 664 -4.66 -21.57 48.52
CA ALA A 664 -4.50 -22.72 47.63
C ALA A 664 -4.50 -22.29 46.15
N GLY A 665 -3.60 -22.88 45.35
CA GLY A 665 -3.52 -22.64 43.91
C GLY A 665 -4.74 -23.14 43.13
N GLY A 666 -4.88 -22.65 41.90
CA GLY A 666 -5.90 -23.14 40.97
C GLY A 666 -5.79 -24.65 40.74
N ASP A 667 -6.94 -25.33 40.68
CA ASP A 667 -7.03 -26.77 40.46
C ASP A 667 -7.22 -27.11 38.96
N PRO A 668 -6.27 -27.82 38.31
CA PRO A 668 -6.38 -28.18 36.91
C PRO A 668 -7.47 -29.25 36.66
N ALA A 669 -7.90 -29.98 37.68
CA ALA A 669 -9.01 -30.93 37.55
C ALA A 669 -10.33 -30.22 37.25
N GLU A 670 -10.52 -28.98 37.71
CA GLU A 670 -11.70 -28.16 37.39
C GLU A 670 -11.75 -27.75 35.91
N VAL A 671 -10.61 -27.70 35.23
CA VAL A 671 -10.51 -27.38 33.80
C VAL A 671 -11.07 -28.52 32.94
N GLY A 672 -11.12 -29.73 33.51
CA GLY A 672 -11.64 -30.93 32.86
C GLY A 672 -10.65 -31.57 31.91
N LEU A 673 -9.36 -31.28 32.05
CA LEU A 673 -8.30 -32.03 31.36
C LEU A 673 -8.15 -33.38 32.09
N GLU A 674 -9.01 -34.36 31.82
CA GLU A 674 -8.93 -35.67 32.49
C GLU A 674 -7.53 -36.32 32.31
N ALA A 675 -7.18 -37.23 33.23
CA ALA A 675 -5.81 -37.63 33.58
C ALA A 675 -4.86 -37.93 32.39
N ALA A 676 -3.59 -37.59 32.55
CA ALA A 676 -2.52 -37.82 31.58
C ALA A 676 -2.30 -39.31 31.30
N ALA A 677 -3.04 -39.89 30.36
CA ALA A 677 -2.52 -41.02 29.60
C ALA A 677 -1.61 -40.46 28.51
N GLU A 678 -0.45 -41.08 28.31
CA GLU A 678 0.54 -40.71 27.28
C GLU A 678 -0.03 -40.76 25.86
N ASP A 679 -1.20 -41.39 25.70
CA ASP A 679 -1.76 -41.81 24.44
C ASP A 679 -2.90 -40.91 23.94
N ASN A 680 -3.23 -39.77 24.57
CA ASN A 680 -4.31 -38.83 24.16
C ASN A 680 -5.71 -39.47 23.89
N GLN A 681 -5.91 -40.77 24.12
CA GLN A 681 -7.13 -41.48 23.76
C GLN A 681 -8.26 -41.14 24.72
N GLY A 682 -9.38 -40.63 24.19
CA GLY A 682 -10.58 -40.28 24.96
C GLY A 682 -10.63 -38.84 25.49
N TYR A 683 -9.58 -38.03 25.30
CA TYR A 683 -9.46 -36.70 25.90
C TYR A 683 -9.77 -35.55 24.93
N ASN A 684 -11.06 -35.32 24.67
CA ASN A 684 -11.51 -34.36 23.65
C ASN A 684 -11.08 -32.89 23.86
N MET A 685 -10.86 -32.45 25.10
CA MET A 685 -10.45 -31.07 25.41
C MET A 685 -8.99 -30.76 25.06
N ARG A 686 -8.10 -31.77 25.09
CA ARG A 686 -6.67 -31.59 24.75
C ARG A 686 -6.44 -31.35 23.25
N LEU A 687 -7.43 -31.69 22.43
CA LEU A 687 -7.41 -31.48 20.98
C LEU A 687 -7.65 -30.02 20.56
N LEU A 688 -7.94 -29.13 21.52
CA LEU A 688 -8.16 -27.69 21.29
C LEU A 688 -9.16 -27.40 20.15
N ARG A 689 -10.24 -28.19 20.07
CA ARG A 689 -11.30 -28.01 19.06
C ARG A 689 -12.14 -26.78 19.39
N TRP A 690 -11.98 -25.72 18.59
CA TRP A 690 -12.75 -24.49 18.73
C TRP A 690 -14.27 -24.73 18.62
N SER A 691 -14.71 -25.62 17.73
CA SER A 691 -16.13 -25.93 17.50
C SER A 691 -16.84 -26.59 18.68
N LYS A 692 -16.07 -27.04 19.68
CA LYS A 692 -16.58 -27.59 20.95
C LYS A 692 -16.29 -26.66 22.13
N GLY A 693 -15.76 -25.45 21.89
CA GLY A 693 -15.36 -24.50 22.93
C GLY A 693 -14.11 -24.93 23.70
N HIS A 694 -13.26 -25.80 23.14
CA HIS A 694 -12.07 -26.31 23.84
C HIS A 694 -10.84 -25.41 23.68
N LEU A 695 -10.79 -24.58 22.63
CA LEU A 695 -9.75 -23.58 22.43
C LEU A 695 -10.01 -22.40 23.38
N ARG A 696 -9.30 -22.36 24.51
CA ARG A 696 -9.54 -21.43 25.61
C ARG A 696 -8.20 -20.88 26.11
N GLY A 697 -8.11 -19.58 26.42
CA GLY A 697 -6.91 -19.00 27.01
C GLY A 697 -6.70 -19.40 28.47
N GLY A 698 -5.57 -18.98 29.04
CA GLY A 698 -5.20 -19.23 30.43
C GLY A 698 -6.13 -18.58 31.44
N SER A 699 -6.08 -19.05 32.68
CA SER A 699 -6.79 -18.46 33.80
C SER A 699 -5.96 -17.35 34.47
N GLY A 700 -6.64 -16.37 35.06
CA GLY A 700 -6.00 -15.33 35.84
C GLY A 700 -5.62 -15.80 37.25
N GLY A 701 -4.56 -15.21 37.80
CA GLY A 701 -4.17 -15.35 39.19
C GLY A 701 -5.13 -14.59 40.12
N GLY A 702 -5.15 -14.96 41.40
CA GLY A 702 -5.95 -14.25 42.41
C GLY A 702 -5.33 -12.93 42.85
N GLY A 703 -6.15 -11.99 43.30
CA GLY A 703 -5.68 -10.75 43.93
C GLY A 703 -5.21 -10.98 45.37
N GLY A 704 -4.35 -10.10 45.89
CA GLY A 704 -3.95 -10.11 47.30
C GLY A 704 -5.06 -9.57 48.22
N GLY A 705 -5.06 -10.00 49.47
CA GLY A 705 -6.00 -9.52 50.50
C GLY A 705 -5.55 -8.21 51.16
N GLY A 706 -6.49 -7.45 51.71
CA GLY A 706 -6.22 -6.21 52.43
C GLY A 706 -5.81 -6.45 53.89
N HIS A 707 -4.95 -5.57 54.43
CA HIS A 707 -4.40 -5.73 55.79
C HIS A 707 -3.81 -4.47 56.44
N PRO A 708 -3.71 -4.42 57.79
CA PRO A 708 -3.30 -3.24 58.53
C PRO A 708 -1.82 -3.26 58.95
N PHE A 709 -0.94 -3.65 58.04
CA PHE A 709 0.49 -3.69 58.32
C PHE A 709 0.99 -2.28 58.68
N GLY A 710 1.85 -2.17 59.70
CA GLY A 710 2.43 -0.88 60.10
C GLY A 710 1.53 0.02 60.95
N ALA A 711 0.25 -0.33 61.16
CA ALA A 711 -0.60 0.36 62.14
C ALA A 711 0.07 0.39 63.52
N TRP A 712 -0.01 1.50 64.26
CA TRP A 712 0.76 1.75 65.48
C TRP A 712 -0.12 2.19 66.66
N ALA A 713 0.08 1.55 67.81
CA ALA A 713 -0.43 1.93 69.12
C ALA A 713 0.68 2.10 70.18
N ASP A 714 0.42 2.87 71.23
CA ASP A 714 1.26 2.86 72.43
C ASP A 714 1.04 1.55 73.23
N GLY A 715 2.13 1.01 73.75
CA GLY A 715 2.11 -0.09 74.70
C GLY A 715 2.27 0.47 76.10
N HIS A 716 1.31 0.19 76.98
CA HIS A 716 1.34 0.66 78.37
C HIS A 716 1.88 -0.44 79.30
N ASN A 717 2.91 -0.12 80.07
CA ASN A 717 3.48 -1.04 81.07
C ASN A 717 2.65 -1.07 82.36
N GLY A 718 1.57 -1.85 82.35
CA GLY A 718 0.89 -2.27 83.58
C GLY A 718 1.73 -3.30 84.36
N SER A 719 1.34 -3.58 85.61
CA SER A 719 2.09 -4.44 86.56
C SER A 719 2.30 -5.90 86.14
N ASN A 720 1.80 -6.34 84.96
CA ASN A 720 1.97 -7.69 84.41
C ASN A 720 2.50 -7.74 82.96
N GLY A 721 3.13 -6.67 82.43
CA GLY A 721 3.89 -6.70 81.16
C GLY A 721 3.34 -5.79 80.05
N ASN A 722 4.21 -5.47 79.07
CA ASN A 722 3.98 -4.61 77.88
C ASN A 722 2.70 -4.99 77.12
N ALA A 723 1.55 -4.38 77.39
CA ALA A 723 0.31 -4.67 76.65
C ALA A 723 0.16 -3.67 75.48
N CYS A 724 0.22 -4.18 74.25
CA CYS A 724 0.06 -3.38 73.01
C CYS A 724 -1.41 -3.08 72.64
N VAL A 725 -2.38 -3.75 73.29
CA VAL A 725 -3.81 -3.58 73.07
C VAL A 725 -4.52 -3.71 74.42
N GLY A 726 -5.36 -2.74 74.79
CA GLY A 726 -6.17 -2.79 76.01
C GLY A 726 -6.62 -1.42 76.52
N PRO A 727 -7.33 -1.34 77.66
CA PRO A 727 -7.95 -0.10 78.18
C PRO A 727 -7.00 1.05 78.52
N LEU A 728 -5.69 0.81 78.46
CA LEU A 728 -4.62 1.76 78.80
C LEU A 728 -3.73 2.09 77.60
N SER A 729 -4.02 1.53 76.43
CA SER A 729 -3.35 1.83 75.16
C SER A 729 -4.23 2.78 74.32
N ASN A 730 -3.68 3.36 73.27
CA ASN A 730 -4.26 4.29 72.32
C ASN A 730 -3.64 3.98 70.95
N PHE A 731 -4.48 3.93 69.92
CA PHE A 731 -3.97 3.94 68.55
C PHE A 731 -3.41 5.33 68.23
N HIS A 732 -2.20 5.37 67.67
CA HIS A 732 -1.59 6.61 67.15
C HIS A 732 -1.82 6.76 65.66
N ALA A 733 -1.78 5.65 64.92
CA ALA A 733 -2.04 5.61 63.49
C ALA A 733 -2.68 4.28 63.10
N TRP A 734 -3.74 4.34 62.31
CA TRP A 734 -4.29 3.16 61.64
C TRP A 734 -3.97 3.18 60.16
N MET A 735 -3.26 2.14 59.73
CA MET A 735 -2.90 1.90 58.34
C MET A 735 -3.71 0.69 57.89
N ASP A 736 -4.36 0.77 56.72
CA ASP A 736 -4.93 -0.40 56.03
C ASP A 736 -4.53 -0.27 54.56
N HIS A 737 -4.08 -1.39 54.00
CA HIS A 737 -3.49 -1.48 52.68
C HIS A 737 -4.41 -2.27 51.78
N SER A 738 -4.66 -1.77 50.56
CA SER A 738 -5.29 -2.59 49.52
C SER A 738 -4.30 -3.62 48.98
N GLY A 739 -4.83 -4.75 48.52
CA GLY A 739 -4.04 -5.81 47.92
C GLY A 739 -3.71 -5.52 46.44
N ALA A 740 -2.65 -6.14 45.94
CA ALA A 740 -2.27 -6.07 44.54
C ALA A 740 -3.15 -6.98 43.67
N ARG A 741 -3.23 -6.66 42.38
CA ARG A 741 -3.97 -7.45 41.39
C ARG A 741 -3.24 -8.74 41.05
N GLY A 742 -3.97 -9.81 40.75
CA GLY A 742 -3.42 -11.01 40.11
C GLY A 742 -2.94 -10.76 38.68
N GLY A 743 -2.08 -11.64 38.20
CA GLY A 743 -1.62 -11.68 36.81
C GLY A 743 -2.69 -12.26 35.89
N SER A 744 -2.70 -11.85 34.63
CA SER A 744 -3.65 -12.33 33.63
C SER A 744 -3.13 -13.59 32.94
N GLY A 745 -4.04 -14.48 32.53
CA GLY A 745 -3.69 -15.68 31.79
C GLY A 745 -3.24 -15.38 30.35
N GLY A 746 -2.40 -16.24 29.80
CA GLY A 746 -1.99 -16.18 28.39
C GLY A 746 -3.16 -16.43 27.42
N GLY A 747 -3.03 -16.01 26.16
CA GLY A 747 -4.10 -16.11 25.17
C GLY A 747 -4.34 -17.52 24.61
N ALA A 748 -5.44 -17.69 23.88
CA ALA A 748 -5.68 -18.86 23.04
C ALA A 748 -5.46 -18.53 21.56
N PHE A 749 -4.71 -19.37 20.89
CA PHE A 749 -4.29 -19.19 19.51
C PHE A 749 -4.39 -20.50 18.72
N GLN A 750 -5.00 -20.42 17.55
CA GLN A 750 -4.97 -21.46 16.54
C GLN A 750 -4.38 -20.88 15.27
N LEU A 751 -3.37 -21.54 14.71
CA LEU A 751 -2.79 -21.25 13.41
C LEU A 751 -2.95 -22.48 12.52
N THR A 752 -3.68 -22.31 11.42
CA THR A 752 -3.89 -23.35 10.41
C THR A 752 -3.34 -22.87 9.09
N SER A 753 -2.42 -23.62 8.47
CA SER A 753 -1.94 -23.35 7.11
C SER A 753 -2.30 -24.48 6.15
N GLY A 754 -2.80 -24.11 4.97
CA GLY A 754 -3.05 -25.06 3.87
C GLY A 754 -1.79 -25.65 3.25
N LYS A 755 -0.63 -25.01 3.41
CA LYS A 755 0.67 -25.49 2.89
C LYS A 755 1.69 -25.85 3.97
N ARG A 756 2.20 -24.85 4.69
CA ARG A 756 3.28 -25.02 5.68
C ARG A 756 3.21 -23.97 6.77
N ILE A 757 3.61 -24.36 7.98
CA ILE A 757 3.92 -23.43 9.08
C ILE A 757 5.42 -23.53 9.36
N THR A 758 6.10 -22.39 9.42
CA THR A 758 7.51 -22.30 9.81
C THR A 758 7.68 -21.28 10.91
N VAL A 759 8.13 -21.74 12.07
CA VAL A 759 8.32 -20.92 13.28
C VAL A 759 9.80 -20.87 13.64
N ASN A 760 10.47 -19.82 13.16
CA ASN A 760 11.85 -19.50 13.53
C ASN A 760 11.94 -18.39 14.60
N GLY A 761 10.88 -17.60 14.75
CA GLY A 761 10.69 -16.63 15.84
C GLY A 761 10.09 -17.27 17.10
N VAL A 762 9.25 -16.51 17.79
CA VAL A 762 8.59 -16.90 19.04
C VAL A 762 7.07 -16.78 18.93
N ILE A 763 6.34 -17.77 19.43
CA ILE A 763 4.91 -17.67 19.76
C ILE A 763 4.81 -17.66 21.28
N ASP A 764 4.52 -16.50 21.87
CA ASP A 764 4.50 -16.33 23.32
C ASP A 764 3.05 -16.23 23.82
N ALA A 765 2.56 -17.30 24.42
CA ALA A 765 1.27 -17.37 25.10
C ALA A 765 1.44 -17.57 26.61
N SER A 766 2.52 -17.00 27.19
CA SER A 766 2.78 -17.08 28.62
C SER A 766 1.77 -16.28 29.46
N GLY A 767 1.55 -16.74 30.69
CA GLY A 767 0.80 -16.01 31.68
C GLY A 767 1.60 -14.83 32.23
N SER A 768 0.91 -13.77 32.64
CA SER A 768 1.57 -12.60 33.21
C SER A 768 1.97 -12.84 34.66
N ARG A 769 3.00 -12.11 35.11
CA ARG A 769 3.32 -12.03 36.54
C ARG A 769 2.17 -11.43 37.36
N GLY A 770 2.07 -11.82 38.62
CA GLY A 770 1.18 -11.20 39.60
C GLY A 770 1.62 -9.78 39.97
N GLY A 771 0.69 -8.95 40.41
CA GLY A 771 0.96 -7.58 40.85
C GLY A 771 1.80 -7.56 42.12
N GLU A 772 2.73 -6.63 42.16
CA GLU A 772 3.63 -6.39 43.29
C GLU A 772 3.45 -4.96 43.82
N PRO A 773 3.84 -4.66 45.06
CA PRO A 773 3.76 -3.30 45.60
C PRO A 773 4.69 -2.35 44.86
N ARG A 774 4.34 -1.05 44.80
CA ARG A 774 5.19 -0.02 44.17
C ARG A 774 6.59 0.04 44.78
N ASN A 775 7.59 0.24 43.93
CA ASN A 775 8.98 0.44 44.38
C ASN A 775 9.17 1.84 45.02
N PRO A 776 9.94 2.02 46.11
CA PRO A 776 10.23 3.33 46.67
C PRO A 776 10.82 4.35 45.71
N ALA A 777 10.24 5.55 45.65
CA ALA A 777 11.03 6.75 45.44
C ALA A 777 12.00 6.89 46.65
N VAL A 778 13.22 7.38 46.39
CA VAL A 778 14.40 7.40 47.27
C VAL A 778 14.09 7.66 48.75
N ALA A 779 14.76 6.90 49.63
CA ALA A 779 14.55 6.82 51.06
C ALA A 779 14.72 8.14 51.83
N ASP A 780 13.64 8.60 52.47
CA ASP A 780 13.73 9.15 53.82
C ASP A 780 13.21 8.08 54.80
N PRO A 781 14.02 7.58 55.76
CA PRO A 781 13.58 6.61 56.76
C PRO A 781 12.45 7.13 57.69
N CYS A 782 12.09 8.41 57.59
CA CYS A 782 10.99 9.03 58.33
C CYS A 782 9.75 9.35 57.48
N ASP A 783 9.77 9.14 56.17
CA ASP A 783 8.62 9.39 55.29
C ASP A 783 7.88 8.06 55.03
N VAL A 784 6.72 7.90 55.68
CA VAL A 784 5.95 6.65 55.67
C VAL A 784 5.21 6.56 54.34
N ASP A 785 5.89 6.10 53.30
CA ASP A 785 5.26 5.83 52.01
C ASP A 785 4.30 4.63 52.13
N TYR A 786 2.99 4.92 52.27
CA TYR A 786 1.93 3.96 52.54
C TYR A 786 1.59 3.07 51.35
N GLY A 787 2.11 3.36 50.15
CA GLY A 787 1.82 2.64 48.91
C GLY A 787 2.59 1.34 48.70
N LYS A 788 3.48 0.94 49.62
CA LYS A 788 4.48 -0.14 49.43
C LYS A 788 4.13 -1.49 50.06
N PHE A 789 3.02 -1.58 50.76
CA PHE A 789 2.76 -2.70 51.67
C PHE A 789 1.67 -3.66 51.16
N ALA A 790 1.24 -3.55 49.91
CA ALA A 790 0.22 -4.42 49.33
C ALA A 790 0.57 -5.91 49.46
N ALA A 791 -0.41 -6.75 49.81
CA ALA A 791 -0.24 -8.20 49.62
C ALA A 791 -0.13 -8.50 48.11
N PRO A 792 0.84 -9.32 47.68
CA PRO A 792 1.05 -9.57 46.26
C PRO A 792 -0.07 -10.43 45.65
N GLY A 793 -0.32 -10.24 44.36
CA GLY A 793 -1.21 -11.09 43.57
C GLY A 793 -0.52 -12.35 43.05
N GLY A 794 -1.30 -13.38 42.72
CA GLY A 794 -0.79 -14.59 42.09
C GLY A 794 -0.57 -14.42 40.58
N GLY A 795 0.29 -15.23 39.96
CA GLY A 795 0.55 -15.23 38.53
C GLY A 795 -0.58 -15.85 37.71
N GLY A 796 -0.75 -15.39 36.47
CA GLY A 796 -1.68 -15.99 35.51
C GLY A 796 -1.11 -17.28 34.90
N SER A 797 -1.98 -18.22 34.53
CA SER A 797 -1.51 -19.45 33.85
C SER A 797 -1.13 -19.18 32.39
N GLY A 798 -0.33 -20.07 31.81
CA GLY A 798 -0.08 -20.08 30.37
C GLY A 798 -1.36 -20.32 29.56
N GLY A 799 -1.31 -19.95 28.28
CA GLY A 799 -2.41 -20.01 27.32
C GLY A 799 -2.52 -21.33 26.56
N ALA A 800 -3.19 -21.31 25.41
CA ALA A 800 -3.34 -22.48 24.54
C ALA A 800 -2.88 -22.18 23.11
N VAL A 801 -2.01 -23.03 22.55
CA VAL A 801 -1.51 -22.88 21.18
C VAL A 801 -1.83 -24.13 20.37
N LYS A 802 -2.49 -23.95 19.23
CA LYS A 802 -2.75 -25.01 18.25
C LYS A 802 -2.11 -24.68 16.92
N LEU A 803 -1.25 -25.56 16.40
CA LEU A 803 -0.68 -25.48 15.06
C LEU A 803 -1.20 -26.63 14.20
N GLN A 804 -1.66 -26.34 12.98
CA GLN A 804 -2.18 -27.34 12.05
C GLN A 804 -1.69 -27.06 10.64
N SER A 805 -0.95 -27.99 10.03
CA SER A 805 -0.58 -27.89 8.62
C SER A 805 -0.13 -29.24 8.06
N ILE A 806 0.09 -29.30 6.74
CA ILE A 806 0.72 -30.47 6.11
C ILE A 806 2.13 -30.63 6.65
N VAL A 807 2.86 -29.51 6.80
CA VAL A 807 4.22 -29.47 7.36
C VAL A 807 4.28 -28.39 8.44
N VAL A 808 4.72 -28.77 9.64
CA VAL A 808 5.05 -27.84 10.73
C VAL A 808 6.55 -27.91 11.04
N ASP A 809 7.27 -26.85 10.69
CA ASP A 809 8.69 -26.68 10.97
C ASP A 809 8.88 -25.75 12.19
N LEU A 810 9.46 -26.28 13.28
CA LEU A 810 9.84 -25.49 14.45
C LEU A 810 11.35 -25.33 14.53
N ALA A 811 11.83 -24.13 14.85
CA ALA A 811 13.24 -23.93 15.18
C ALA A 811 13.63 -24.78 16.40
N ALA A 812 14.85 -25.31 16.38
CA ALA A 812 15.42 -26.09 17.48
C ALA A 812 15.94 -25.21 18.64
N THR A 813 15.23 -24.11 18.92
CA THR A 813 15.58 -23.15 19.97
C THR A 813 14.56 -23.29 21.10
N PRO A 814 14.98 -23.48 22.37
CA PRO A 814 14.06 -23.45 23.49
C PRO A 814 13.28 -22.14 23.54
N GLY A 815 11.95 -22.21 23.67
CA GLY A 815 11.08 -21.04 23.71
C GLY A 815 10.62 -20.53 22.35
N THR A 816 10.76 -21.31 21.27
CA THR A 816 10.05 -21.05 20.00
C THR A 816 8.54 -20.96 20.23
N ILE A 817 8.00 -21.75 21.17
CA ILE A 817 6.65 -21.56 21.70
C ILE A 817 6.77 -21.45 23.22
N ASP A 818 6.12 -20.47 23.84
CA ASP A 818 6.07 -20.32 25.29
C ASP A 818 4.63 -20.39 25.79
N VAL A 819 4.33 -21.36 26.64
CA VAL A 819 3.04 -21.51 27.35
C VAL A 819 3.26 -21.58 28.87
N SER A 820 4.34 -20.99 29.36
CA SER A 820 4.64 -20.94 30.79
C SER A 820 3.62 -20.11 31.57
N GLY A 821 3.40 -20.47 32.84
CA GLY A 821 2.66 -19.61 33.75
C GLY A 821 3.53 -18.47 34.24
N GLY A 822 2.91 -17.33 34.54
CA GLY A 822 3.60 -16.16 35.06
C GLY A 822 3.98 -16.33 36.52
N ALA A 823 5.06 -15.68 36.94
CA ALA A 823 5.49 -15.70 38.33
C ALA A 823 4.47 -15.00 39.27
N GLY A 824 4.37 -15.45 40.52
CA GLY A 824 3.65 -14.71 41.55
C GLY A 824 4.28 -13.34 41.82
N GLY A 825 3.47 -12.36 42.22
CA GLY A 825 3.97 -11.08 42.69
C GLY A 825 4.79 -11.24 43.97
N THR A 826 5.67 -10.28 44.27
CA THR A 826 6.51 -10.34 45.47
C THR A 826 6.36 -9.09 46.32
N ALA A 827 6.16 -9.25 47.62
CA ALA A 827 6.39 -8.17 48.57
C ALA A 827 7.81 -8.30 49.12
N LYS A 828 8.63 -7.24 49.02
CA LYS A 828 10.06 -7.25 49.43
C LYS A 828 10.34 -6.40 50.67
N PHE A 829 9.43 -5.50 51.05
CA PHE A 829 9.65 -4.54 52.14
C PHE A 829 8.82 -4.95 53.37
N TRP A 830 9.51 -5.43 54.41
CA TRP A 830 8.97 -5.84 55.72
C TRP A 830 7.96 -7.01 55.77
N ALA A 831 7.59 -7.56 54.62
CA ALA A 831 6.90 -8.82 54.44
C ALA A 831 7.55 -9.54 53.25
N ASN A 832 7.78 -10.86 53.36
CA ASN A 832 8.32 -11.69 52.28
C ASN A 832 7.20 -12.48 51.60
N SER A 833 5.98 -11.92 51.58
CA SER A 833 4.83 -12.56 50.98
C SER A 833 5.08 -12.83 49.49
N LEU A 834 4.63 -13.99 49.02
CA LEU A 834 4.81 -14.45 47.65
C LEU A 834 3.44 -14.83 47.08
N GLY A 835 3.09 -14.24 45.94
CA GLY A 835 2.00 -14.76 45.13
C GLY A 835 2.34 -16.17 44.63
N GLY A 836 1.32 -16.97 44.37
CA GLY A 836 1.52 -18.28 43.73
C GLY A 836 1.83 -18.13 42.24
N ASP A 837 2.77 -18.92 41.72
CA ASP A 837 3.08 -18.94 40.27
C ASP A 837 1.94 -19.55 39.46
N GLY A 838 1.71 -19.08 38.23
CA GLY A 838 0.74 -19.66 37.32
C GLY A 838 1.15 -21.06 36.84
N GLY A 839 0.16 -21.91 36.57
CA GLY A 839 0.35 -23.19 35.92
C GLY A 839 0.64 -23.05 34.42
N THR A 840 1.20 -24.11 33.83
CA THR A 840 1.49 -24.21 32.39
C THR A 840 0.22 -24.34 31.57
N GLY A 841 0.24 -23.75 30.36
CA GLY A 841 -0.79 -23.85 29.33
C GLY A 841 -0.77 -25.17 28.54
N LEU A 842 -1.33 -25.16 27.32
CA LEU A 842 -1.45 -26.36 26.46
C LEU A 842 -0.98 -26.09 25.03
N VAL A 843 -0.23 -27.02 24.45
CA VAL A 843 0.17 -27.01 23.03
C VAL A 843 -0.34 -28.26 22.30
N ARG A 844 -0.96 -28.04 21.14
CA ARG A 844 -1.35 -29.09 20.18
C ARG A 844 -0.71 -28.79 18.83
N ILE A 845 0.04 -29.75 18.30
CA ILE A 845 0.56 -29.69 16.93
C ILE A 845 -0.04 -30.84 16.15
N GLU A 846 -0.60 -30.55 14.99
CA GLU A 846 -1.09 -31.53 14.03
C GLU A 846 -0.28 -31.34 12.74
N ASP A 847 0.56 -32.32 12.44
CA ASP A 847 1.51 -32.33 11.35
C ASP A 847 1.33 -33.61 10.53
N LEU A 848 1.39 -33.52 9.21
CA LEU A 848 1.30 -34.69 8.33
C LEU A 848 2.67 -35.09 7.76
N ALA A 849 3.74 -34.39 8.13
CA ALA A 849 5.11 -34.60 7.65
C ALA A 849 5.97 -35.49 8.58
N GLY A 850 5.48 -35.85 9.78
CA GLY A 850 6.13 -36.80 10.68
C GLY A 850 6.82 -36.17 11.91
N LEU A 851 6.45 -34.96 12.33
CA LEU A 851 6.97 -34.33 13.53
C LEU A 851 6.55 -35.11 14.78
N SER A 852 7.51 -35.61 15.55
CA SER A 852 7.22 -36.32 16.80
C SER A 852 7.22 -35.38 18.01
N ARG A 853 6.49 -35.77 19.06
CA ARG A 853 6.49 -35.08 20.36
C ARG A 853 7.89 -34.88 20.95
N ALA A 854 8.77 -35.88 20.83
CA ALA A 854 10.13 -35.81 21.33
C ALA A 854 11.01 -34.78 20.59
N MET A 855 10.70 -34.50 19.32
CA MET A 855 11.38 -33.49 18.52
C MET A 855 10.85 -32.08 18.80
N ALA A 856 9.54 -31.93 19.02
CA ALA A 856 8.92 -30.63 19.26
C ALA A 856 9.11 -30.12 20.70
N ALA A 857 9.03 -31.00 21.70
CA ALA A 857 9.02 -30.60 23.12
C ALA A 857 10.23 -29.73 23.57
N PRO A 858 11.48 -29.97 23.12
CA PRO A 858 12.62 -29.12 23.50
C PRO A 858 12.52 -27.66 23.03
N SER A 859 11.70 -27.38 22.01
CA SER A 859 11.48 -26.04 21.48
C SER A 859 10.36 -25.29 22.20
N ILE A 860 9.65 -25.93 23.14
CA ILE A 860 8.45 -25.36 23.79
C ILE A 860 8.71 -25.17 25.28
N LEU A 861 8.41 -23.99 25.83
CA LEU A 861 8.52 -23.71 27.27
C LEU A 861 7.18 -23.90 28.00
N PRO A 862 7.22 -24.42 29.24
CA PRO A 862 8.39 -24.83 30.01
C PRO A 862 8.85 -26.26 29.65
N PHE A 863 10.13 -26.46 29.33
CA PHE A 863 10.70 -27.79 29.03
C PHE A 863 11.58 -28.29 30.18
N ASN A 864 11.29 -29.50 30.68
CA ASN A 864 12.18 -30.25 31.55
C ASN A 864 12.44 -31.63 30.94
N PRO A 865 13.68 -31.95 30.52
CA PRO A 865 14.01 -33.24 29.90
C PRO A 865 13.82 -34.43 30.85
N SER A 866 13.68 -34.19 32.16
CA SER A 866 13.41 -35.22 33.16
C SER A 866 11.92 -35.49 33.39
N ASP A 867 11.03 -34.63 32.89
CA ASP A 867 9.58 -34.83 32.95
C ASP A 867 9.12 -35.61 31.72
N SER A 868 8.82 -36.88 31.92
CA SER A 868 8.31 -37.77 30.87
C SER A 868 6.79 -37.63 30.64
N SER A 869 6.06 -36.98 31.55
CA SER A 869 4.61 -36.85 31.43
C SER A 869 4.21 -35.86 30.33
N LEU A 870 5.00 -34.78 30.18
CA LEU A 870 4.77 -33.61 29.31
C LEU A 870 3.27 -33.32 29.08
N SER A 871 2.49 -33.30 30.16
CA SER A 871 1.01 -33.28 30.15
C SER A 871 0.41 -32.03 29.49
N TRP A 872 1.25 -31.11 29.05
CA TRP A 872 0.94 -29.83 28.42
C TRP A 872 1.26 -29.80 26.91
N VAL A 873 1.92 -30.81 26.33
CA VAL A 873 2.18 -30.89 24.87
C VAL A 873 1.62 -32.17 24.26
N SER A 874 0.95 -32.01 23.11
CA SER A 874 0.48 -33.11 22.27
C SER A 874 0.86 -32.85 20.82
N VAL A 875 1.39 -33.87 20.16
CA VAL A 875 1.78 -33.81 18.74
C VAL A 875 1.16 -35.02 18.05
N ASP A 876 0.52 -34.78 16.92
CA ASP A 876 -0.11 -35.80 16.09
C ASP A 876 0.55 -35.75 14.72
N ASP A 877 1.20 -36.86 14.37
CA ASP A 877 1.95 -37.04 13.12
C ASP A 877 1.12 -37.76 12.03
N GLY A 878 -0.19 -37.96 12.28
CA GLY A 878 -1.09 -38.68 11.39
C GLY A 878 -0.87 -40.19 11.30
N SER A 879 0.14 -40.75 11.99
CA SER A 879 0.51 -42.16 11.92
C SER A 879 0.08 -42.97 13.14
N ASN A 880 -0.04 -42.31 14.30
CA ASN A 880 -0.35 -42.95 15.56
C ASN A 880 -1.83 -42.79 15.94
N ALA A 881 -2.60 -43.88 15.85
CA ALA A 881 -4.01 -43.91 16.24
C ALA A 881 -4.26 -43.63 17.74
N LEU A 882 -3.20 -43.62 18.55
CA LEU A 882 -3.26 -43.17 19.93
C LEU A 882 -3.40 -41.64 19.99
N ASP A 883 -2.62 -40.85 19.25
CA ASP A 883 -2.53 -39.37 19.39
C ASP A 883 -3.79 -38.53 19.08
N GLY A 884 -4.91 -39.20 18.81
CA GLY A 884 -6.19 -38.65 18.42
C GLY A 884 -6.53 -39.02 16.97
N PRO A 885 -7.67 -38.55 16.42
CA PRO A 885 -8.06 -38.88 15.06
C PRO A 885 -7.25 -38.16 13.96
N GLY A 886 -6.05 -37.63 14.21
CA GLY A 886 -5.30 -36.86 13.21
C GLY A 886 -5.83 -35.44 13.02
N TRP A 887 -5.21 -34.71 12.10
CA TRP A 887 -5.85 -33.59 11.41
C TRP A 887 -7.02 -34.14 10.57
N VAL A 888 -8.19 -34.28 11.19
CA VAL A 888 -9.42 -34.64 10.49
C VAL A 888 -9.85 -33.44 9.65
N MET A 889 -10.12 -33.67 8.36
CA MET A 889 -10.75 -32.64 7.52
C MET A 889 -11.96 -32.07 8.24
N ALA A 890 -11.89 -30.79 8.56
CA ALA A 890 -12.93 -30.14 9.31
C ALA A 890 -14.18 -30.00 8.44
N ASN A 891 -15.34 -30.10 9.07
CA ASN A 891 -16.64 -30.03 8.41
C ASN A 891 -17.32 -28.66 8.61
N GLN A 892 -16.58 -27.67 9.13
CA GLN A 892 -17.12 -26.36 9.49
C GLN A 892 -16.21 -25.24 8.99
N ARG A 893 -16.80 -24.15 8.50
CA ARG A 893 -16.06 -22.93 8.17
C ARG A 893 -15.39 -22.34 9.41
N PRO A 894 -14.20 -21.73 9.28
CA PRO A 894 -13.41 -21.60 8.05
C PRO A 894 -12.49 -22.80 7.77
N ASP A 895 -12.31 -23.73 8.72
CA ASP A 895 -11.40 -24.89 8.61
C ASP A 895 -11.69 -25.78 7.38
N ALA A 896 -12.93 -25.81 6.90
CA ALA A 896 -13.38 -26.60 5.75
C ALA A 896 -13.14 -25.92 4.39
N ILE A 897 -12.64 -24.69 4.38
CA ILE A 897 -12.41 -23.92 3.16
C ILE A 897 -10.95 -24.05 2.73
N THR A 898 -10.74 -24.26 1.44
CA THR A 898 -9.42 -24.22 0.78
C THR A 898 -9.53 -23.42 -0.51
N ALA A 899 -8.43 -22.84 -0.99
CA ALA A 899 -8.44 -22.09 -2.23
C ALA A 899 -7.09 -22.14 -2.93
N SER A 900 -7.07 -21.89 -4.24
CA SER A 900 -5.83 -21.54 -4.97
C SER A 900 -6.03 -20.26 -5.77
N SER A 901 -4.96 -19.49 -5.88
CA SER A 901 -4.89 -18.26 -6.64
C SER A 901 -3.96 -18.43 -7.82
N SER A 902 -4.27 -17.76 -8.93
CA SER A 902 -3.35 -17.63 -10.04
C SER A 902 -2.32 -16.54 -9.76
N CYS A 903 -1.20 -16.59 -10.47
CA CYS A 903 -0.35 -15.43 -10.68
C CYS A 903 -1.11 -14.31 -11.39
N TRP A 904 -0.58 -13.09 -11.35
CA TRP A 904 -1.04 -12.05 -12.26
C TRP A 904 -0.70 -12.43 -13.70
N MET A 905 -1.60 -12.15 -14.64
CA MET A 905 -1.46 -12.55 -16.04
C MET A 905 -1.97 -11.48 -17.00
N LYS A 906 -1.35 -11.45 -18.18
CA LYS A 906 -1.78 -10.71 -19.37
C LYS A 906 -1.31 -11.46 -20.63
N PRO A 907 -1.92 -11.21 -21.80
CA PRO A 907 -1.49 -11.81 -23.05
C PRO A 907 -0.07 -11.34 -23.41
N PRO A 908 0.67 -12.09 -24.24
CA PRO A 908 1.97 -11.66 -24.73
C PRO A 908 1.87 -10.35 -25.53
N GLY A 909 2.72 -9.38 -25.23
CA GLY A 909 2.75 -8.09 -25.93
C GLY A 909 2.84 -6.90 -24.98
N SER A 910 2.91 -5.69 -25.54
CA SER A 910 2.74 -4.45 -24.79
C SER A 910 1.26 -4.14 -24.73
N ILE A 911 0.62 -4.48 -23.62
CA ILE A 911 -0.82 -4.33 -23.43
C ILE A 911 -1.08 -3.07 -22.61
N LEU A 912 -1.87 -2.16 -23.17
CA LEU A 912 -2.30 -0.94 -22.50
C LEU A 912 -3.49 -1.22 -21.59
N SER A 913 -4.46 -2.00 -22.08
CA SER A 913 -5.68 -2.34 -21.36
C SER A 913 -6.18 -3.73 -21.73
N LEU A 914 -6.82 -4.41 -20.79
CA LEU A 914 -7.55 -5.66 -21.01
C LEU A 914 -9.04 -5.38 -20.93
N TYR A 915 -9.72 -5.57 -22.06
CA TYR A 915 -11.18 -5.64 -22.08
C TYR A 915 -11.62 -7.08 -21.94
N PHE A 916 -12.50 -7.36 -20.98
CA PHE A 916 -13.03 -8.69 -20.72
C PHE A 916 -14.36 -8.86 -21.47
N VAL A 917 -14.49 -9.94 -22.22
CA VAL A 917 -15.70 -10.19 -23.02
C VAL A 917 -16.87 -10.55 -22.07
N GLU A 918 -18.05 -9.98 -22.31
CA GLU A 918 -19.28 -10.36 -21.62
C GLU A 918 -19.79 -11.72 -22.13
N ASP A 919 -20.72 -12.35 -21.41
CA ASP A 919 -21.38 -13.54 -21.93
C ASP A 919 -22.25 -13.15 -23.15
N GLU A 920 -22.07 -13.83 -24.28
CA GLU A 920 -22.83 -13.57 -25.51
C GLU A 920 -24.19 -14.28 -25.52
N ASP A 921 -24.37 -15.25 -24.62
CA ASP A 921 -25.57 -16.05 -24.45
C ASP A 921 -25.95 -16.14 -22.96
N ASP A 922 -27.12 -16.71 -22.67
CA ASP A 922 -27.63 -16.90 -21.32
C ASP A 922 -26.67 -17.79 -20.48
N ASP A 923 -26.21 -17.28 -19.33
CA ASP A 923 -25.21 -17.93 -18.47
C ASP A 923 -25.66 -19.28 -17.88
N ASN A 924 -26.96 -19.57 -17.99
CA ASN A 924 -27.61 -20.78 -17.48
C ASN A 924 -27.79 -21.85 -18.56
N THR A 925 -28.29 -21.44 -19.72
CA THR A 925 -28.80 -22.33 -20.77
C THR A 925 -28.07 -22.20 -22.11
N GLY A 926 -27.24 -21.18 -22.24
CA GLY A 926 -26.51 -20.84 -23.46
C GLY A 926 -25.33 -21.76 -23.78
N ILE A 927 -24.66 -21.54 -24.90
CA ILE A 927 -23.53 -22.39 -25.32
C ILE A 927 -22.30 -22.10 -24.44
N PRO A 928 -21.65 -23.11 -23.82
CA PRO A 928 -20.50 -22.89 -22.92
C PRO A 928 -19.31 -22.12 -23.50
N THR A 929 -19.11 -22.16 -24.82
CA THR A 929 -18.04 -21.43 -25.53
C THR A 929 -18.34 -19.94 -25.72
N ASP A 930 -19.60 -19.55 -25.57
CA ASP A 930 -20.07 -18.18 -25.81
C ASP A 930 -20.04 -17.35 -24.50
N MET A 931 -19.68 -18.00 -23.38
CA MET A 931 -19.45 -17.35 -22.09
C MET A 931 -18.17 -16.51 -22.14
N GLY A 932 -18.13 -15.38 -21.44
CA GLY A 932 -16.93 -14.53 -21.29
C GLY A 932 -15.81 -15.21 -20.51
N TRP A 933 -16.15 -16.21 -19.68
CA TRP A 933 -15.22 -17.12 -19.03
C TRP A 933 -15.89 -18.44 -18.69
N ASN A 934 -15.12 -19.52 -18.57
CA ASN A 934 -15.63 -20.82 -18.14
C ASN A 934 -14.52 -21.72 -17.59
N MET A 935 -14.92 -22.85 -17.03
CA MET A 935 -14.04 -23.96 -16.66
C MET A 935 -14.81 -25.28 -16.69
N ASP A 936 -14.11 -26.41 -16.75
CA ASP A 936 -14.73 -27.73 -16.73
C ASP A 936 -14.62 -28.40 -15.36
N LEU A 937 -15.74 -28.95 -14.88
CA LEU A 937 -15.81 -29.79 -13.70
C LEU A 937 -15.62 -31.26 -14.09
N LEU A 938 -14.66 -31.93 -13.47
CA LEU A 938 -14.46 -33.37 -13.56
C LEU A 938 -15.49 -34.09 -12.67
N PHE A 939 -16.72 -34.23 -13.13
CA PHE A 939 -17.84 -34.76 -12.36
C PHE A 939 -17.86 -36.30 -12.29
N LYS A 940 -18.00 -36.87 -11.11
CA LYS A 940 -18.05 -38.32 -10.84
C LYS A 940 -19.45 -38.85 -11.10
N THR A 941 -19.56 -39.75 -12.07
CA THR A 941 -20.77 -40.53 -12.33
C THR A 941 -20.57 -41.98 -11.88
N GLY A 942 -21.68 -42.74 -11.76
CA GLY A 942 -21.60 -44.19 -11.52
C GLY A 942 -20.84 -44.98 -12.59
N SER A 943 -20.55 -44.37 -13.74
CA SER A 943 -19.79 -44.93 -14.87
C SER A 943 -18.36 -44.38 -15.03
N GLY A 944 -17.90 -43.48 -14.15
CA GLY A 944 -16.59 -42.81 -14.25
C GLY A 944 -16.70 -41.28 -14.24
N THR A 945 -15.62 -40.58 -14.55
CA THR A 945 -15.59 -39.11 -14.58
C THR A 945 -16.04 -38.57 -15.94
N GLN A 946 -16.86 -37.51 -15.95
CA GLN A 946 -17.28 -36.77 -17.13
C GLN A 946 -16.91 -35.28 -16.97
N LEU A 947 -16.62 -34.60 -18.06
CA LEU A 947 -16.43 -33.15 -18.07
C LEU A 947 -17.79 -32.46 -18.21
N ILE A 948 -18.04 -31.50 -17.33
CA ILE A 948 -19.26 -30.70 -17.32
C ILE A 948 -18.83 -29.23 -17.24
N PRO A 949 -19.35 -28.34 -18.09
CA PRO A 949 -19.01 -26.92 -18.01
C PRO A 949 -19.56 -26.30 -16.71
N PHE A 950 -18.82 -25.36 -16.12
CA PHE A 950 -19.25 -24.62 -14.93
C PHE A 950 -20.37 -23.64 -15.26
N ARG A 951 -20.27 -22.96 -16.41
CA ARG A 951 -21.21 -21.97 -16.94
C ARG A 951 -21.75 -22.39 -18.31
N GLY A 952 -22.92 -21.89 -18.68
CA GLY A 952 -23.64 -22.31 -19.88
C GLY A 952 -24.33 -23.67 -19.71
N GLY A 953 -25.26 -23.95 -20.63
CA GLY A 953 -26.06 -25.17 -20.66
C GLY A 953 -25.19 -26.41 -20.86
N GLY A 954 -25.37 -27.40 -19.97
CA GLY A 954 -24.59 -28.63 -20.03
C GLY A 954 -24.64 -29.51 -18.78
N PHE A 955 -25.13 -28.98 -17.66
CA PHE A 955 -25.33 -29.75 -16.43
C PHE A 955 -26.75 -30.37 -16.36
N PHE A 956 -27.03 -31.17 -15.32
CA PHE A 956 -28.29 -31.91 -15.20
C PHE A 956 -29.50 -30.97 -15.31
N LEU A 957 -30.45 -31.33 -16.20
CA LEU A 957 -31.65 -30.55 -16.53
C LEU A 957 -31.43 -29.26 -17.36
N GLY A 958 -30.21 -29.03 -17.87
CA GLY A 958 -29.92 -27.92 -18.78
C GLY A 958 -29.70 -26.57 -18.10
N ILE A 959 -29.47 -26.57 -16.78
CA ILE A 959 -29.06 -25.42 -15.95
C ILE A 959 -27.52 -25.46 -15.84
N SER A 960 -26.83 -24.36 -15.56
CA SER A 960 -25.38 -24.34 -15.28
C SER A 960 -25.06 -24.64 -13.82
N TRP A 961 -23.83 -25.06 -13.51
CA TRP A 961 -23.44 -25.35 -12.12
C TRP A 961 -23.51 -24.10 -11.23
N GLU A 962 -23.00 -22.98 -11.73
CA GLU A 962 -23.03 -21.69 -11.02
C GLU A 962 -24.46 -21.25 -10.68
N ASN A 963 -25.41 -21.41 -11.60
CA ASN A 963 -26.80 -21.00 -11.36
C ASN A 963 -27.55 -21.96 -10.43
N GLU A 964 -27.25 -23.25 -10.44
CA GLU A 964 -27.86 -24.23 -9.53
C GLU A 964 -27.39 -24.05 -8.08
N PHE A 965 -26.10 -23.81 -7.86
CA PHE A 965 -25.49 -23.80 -6.53
C PHE A 965 -25.07 -22.41 -6.02
N GLY A 966 -25.15 -21.40 -6.86
CA GLY A 966 -24.81 -20.01 -6.55
C GLY A 966 -23.32 -19.71 -6.60
N LYS A 967 -22.97 -18.51 -6.13
CA LYS A 967 -21.62 -17.92 -6.17
C LYS A 967 -21.15 -17.30 -4.85
N SER A 968 -21.88 -17.52 -3.76
CA SER A 968 -21.60 -16.94 -2.44
C SER A 968 -20.52 -17.71 -1.69
N LEU A 969 -19.60 -17.01 -1.03
CA LEU A 969 -18.62 -17.58 -0.08
C LEU A 969 -19.25 -18.01 1.26
N GLY A 970 -20.55 -17.74 1.44
CA GLY A 970 -21.24 -17.87 2.72
C GLY A 970 -20.83 -16.81 3.75
N THR A 971 -21.62 -16.67 4.80
CA THR A 971 -21.28 -15.89 5.99
C THR A 971 -20.64 -16.79 7.05
N GLN A 972 -19.75 -16.22 7.87
CA GLN A 972 -19.32 -16.89 9.10
C GLN A 972 -20.56 -17.13 9.98
N GLY A 973 -20.87 -18.40 10.28
CA GLY A 973 -22.02 -18.77 11.11
C GLY A 973 -23.24 -19.38 10.39
N GLY A 974 -23.18 -19.61 9.06
CA GLY A 974 -24.11 -20.51 8.36
C GLY A 974 -25.53 -19.98 8.13
N THR A 975 -25.71 -18.66 8.01
CA THR A 975 -27.03 -18.05 7.73
C THR A 975 -27.31 -17.82 6.24
N VAL A 976 -26.31 -17.97 5.37
CA VAL A 976 -26.41 -17.83 3.92
C VAL A 976 -25.85 -19.09 3.27
N ASP A 977 -26.61 -19.69 2.36
CA ASP A 977 -26.17 -20.84 1.55
C ASP A 977 -24.88 -20.47 0.80
N ALA A 978 -23.80 -21.20 1.05
CA ALA A 978 -22.56 -21.01 0.31
C ALA A 978 -22.50 -21.96 -0.89
N ALA A 979 -21.84 -21.50 -1.95
CA ALA A 979 -21.56 -22.34 -3.09
C ALA A 979 -20.41 -23.31 -2.77
N PRO A 980 -20.44 -24.54 -3.27
CA PRO A 980 -19.35 -25.51 -3.10
C PRO A 980 -18.06 -25.09 -3.79
N ILE A 981 -18.18 -24.31 -4.86
CA ILE A 981 -17.07 -23.74 -5.62
C ILE A 981 -17.38 -22.27 -5.86
N VAL A 982 -16.44 -21.38 -5.54
CA VAL A 982 -16.54 -19.95 -5.79
C VAL A 982 -15.34 -19.48 -6.60
N VAL A 983 -15.59 -18.71 -7.65
CA VAL A 983 -14.56 -18.09 -8.48
C VAL A 983 -14.65 -16.58 -8.34
N ARG A 984 -13.49 -15.91 -8.23
CA ARG A 984 -13.38 -14.45 -8.21
C ARG A 984 -12.21 -13.97 -9.05
N PHE A 985 -12.34 -12.76 -9.57
CA PHE A 985 -11.38 -12.12 -10.45
C PHE A 985 -10.95 -10.78 -9.88
N GLN A 986 -9.72 -10.38 -10.15
CA GLN A 986 -9.20 -9.07 -9.76
C GLN A 986 -8.35 -8.50 -10.88
N GLY A 987 -8.44 -7.20 -11.09
CA GLY A 987 -7.64 -6.45 -12.04
C GLY A 987 -6.58 -5.59 -11.34
N ALA A 988 -5.54 -5.23 -12.08
CA ALA A 988 -4.58 -4.21 -11.70
C ALA A 988 -3.97 -3.55 -12.94
N LEU A 989 -3.28 -2.43 -12.75
CA LEU A 989 -2.42 -1.83 -13.77
C LEU A 989 -0.97 -2.16 -13.45
N ALA A 990 -0.21 -2.59 -14.44
CA ALA A 990 1.24 -2.66 -14.39
C ALA A 990 1.90 -1.78 -15.45
N THR A 991 2.98 -1.12 -15.05
CA THR A 991 3.76 -0.23 -15.92
C THR A 991 4.90 -0.94 -16.65
N GLN A 992 5.29 -2.13 -16.18
CA GLN A 992 6.42 -2.90 -16.70
C GLN A 992 6.12 -4.40 -16.68
N THR A 993 6.95 -5.17 -17.38
CA THR A 993 6.87 -6.64 -17.38
C THR A 993 7.85 -7.19 -16.35
N GLU A 994 7.38 -8.04 -15.45
CA GLU A 994 8.17 -8.66 -14.38
C GLU A 994 7.63 -10.06 -14.05
N ASP A 995 8.19 -10.70 -13.01
CA ASP A 995 7.65 -11.96 -12.49
C ASP A 995 6.33 -11.72 -11.74
N TYR A 996 5.24 -11.89 -12.47
CA TYR A 996 3.89 -11.68 -12.00
C TYR A 996 3.39 -12.72 -10.98
N CYS A 997 4.18 -13.76 -10.67
CA CYS A 997 3.86 -14.75 -9.63
C CYS A 997 4.36 -14.36 -8.23
N ASN A 998 5.32 -13.44 -8.10
CA ASN A 998 5.96 -13.08 -6.83
C ASN A 998 5.80 -11.59 -6.48
N LEU A 999 4.65 -11.01 -6.80
CA LEU A 999 4.37 -9.61 -6.46
C LEU A 999 3.89 -9.46 -5.03
N ASP A 1000 4.50 -8.53 -4.28
CA ASP A 1000 3.97 -8.02 -3.03
C ASP A 1000 3.22 -6.71 -3.29
N LEU A 1001 1.90 -6.72 -3.16
CA LEU A 1001 1.07 -5.54 -3.44
C LEU A 1001 1.38 -4.34 -2.52
N ASN A 1002 2.05 -4.56 -1.38
CA ASN A 1002 2.42 -3.50 -0.45
C ASN A 1002 3.86 -2.98 -0.67
N ASP A 1003 4.61 -3.54 -1.63
CA ASP A 1003 5.94 -3.04 -1.99
C ASP A 1003 5.84 -1.90 -3.02
N THR A 1004 6.38 -0.74 -2.65
CA THR A 1004 6.44 0.46 -3.52
C THR A 1004 7.30 0.29 -4.77
N SER A 1005 8.08 -0.80 -4.86
CA SER A 1005 8.94 -1.11 -5.99
C SER A 1005 8.32 -2.05 -7.03
N THR A 1006 7.10 -2.56 -6.81
CA THR A 1006 6.42 -3.40 -7.81
C THR A 1006 6.05 -2.63 -9.07
N SER A 1007 5.86 -3.36 -10.18
CA SER A 1007 5.35 -2.74 -11.41
C SER A 1007 3.88 -2.38 -11.34
N ILE A 1008 3.14 -2.90 -10.35
CA ILE A 1008 1.73 -2.59 -10.14
C ILE A 1008 1.59 -1.14 -9.67
N VAL A 1009 0.75 -0.37 -10.35
CA VAL A 1009 0.49 1.02 -10.01
C VAL A 1009 -0.21 1.08 -8.64
N PRO A 1010 0.31 1.83 -7.65
CA PRO A 1010 -0.34 1.97 -6.36
C PRO A 1010 -1.79 2.44 -6.49
N GLY A 1011 -2.71 1.76 -5.80
CA GLY A 1011 -4.14 2.07 -5.84
C GLY A 1011 -4.90 1.59 -7.09
N SER A 1012 -4.23 0.93 -8.03
CA SER A 1012 -4.88 0.38 -9.24
C SER A 1012 -5.52 -1.00 -9.07
N VAL A 1013 -5.26 -1.67 -7.94
CA VAL A 1013 -5.82 -2.99 -7.64
C VAL A 1013 -7.32 -2.85 -7.43
N THR A 1014 -8.10 -3.55 -8.25
CA THR A 1014 -9.57 -3.52 -8.15
C THR A 1014 -10.05 -4.38 -6.96
N PRO A 1015 -11.29 -4.21 -6.50
CA PRO A 1015 -11.98 -5.20 -5.70
C PRO A 1015 -12.06 -6.56 -6.42
N TRP A 1016 -12.30 -7.62 -5.65
CA TRP A 1016 -12.59 -8.95 -6.19
C TRP A 1016 -14.02 -9.01 -6.73
N VAL A 1017 -14.17 -9.26 -8.02
CA VAL A 1017 -15.47 -9.37 -8.71
C VAL A 1017 -15.82 -10.83 -9.01
N ASP A 1018 -17.10 -11.13 -9.21
CA ASP A 1018 -17.60 -12.46 -9.55
C ASP A 1018 -17.63 -12.75 -11.05
N HIS A 1019 -17.60 -11.73 -11.90
CA HIS A 1019 -17.48 -11.85 -13.34
C HIS A 1019 -16.40 -10.90 -13.87
N PRO A 1020 -15.45 -11.36 -14.72
CA PRO A 1020 -14.33 -10.55 -15.18
C PRO A 1020 -14.78 -9.33 -16.01
N ALA A 1021 -15.91 -9.38 -16.71
CA ALA A 1021 -16.47 -8.21 -17.42
C ALA A 1021 -16.79 -7.00 -16.51
N LEU A 1022 -17.01 -7.22 -15.21
CA LEU A 1022 -17.16 -6.10 -14.26
C LEU A 1022 -15.87 -5.29 -14.10
N LEU A 1023 -14.71 -5.88 -14.42
CA LEU A 1023 -13.42 -5.18 -14.42
C LEU A 1023 -13.35 -4.10 -15.52
N ASN A 1024 -14.18 -4.17 -16.55
CA ASN A 1024 -14.25 -3.15 -17.62
C ASN A 1024 -14.76 -1.80 -17.12
N GLY A 1025 -15.46 -1.77 -15.98
CA GLY A 1025 -16.00 -0.54 -15.41
C GLY A 1025 -15.04 0.29 -14.58
N PHE A 1026 -13.83 -0.22 -14.32
CA PHE A 1026 -12.81 0.48 -13.54
C PHE A 1026 -12.01 1.42 -14.45
N LEU A 1027 -11.73 2.62 -13.94
CA LEU A 1027 -10.98 3.64 -14.67
C LEU A 1027 -9.66 3.97 -13.91
N PRO A 1028 -8.50 3.88 -14.58
CA PRO A 1028 -8.32 3.32 -15.92
C PRO A 1028 -8.53 1.79 -15.93
N PRO A 1029 -8.90 1.18 -17.08
CA PRO A 1029 -9.11 -0.25 -17.20
C PRO A 1029 -7.85 -1.04 -16.87
N PRO A 1030 -7.96 -2.18 -16.17
CA PRO A 1030 -6.79 -2.96 -15.78
C PRO A 1030 -6.10 -3.54 -17.02
N ASN A 1031 -4.78 -3.78 -16.91
CA ASN A 1031 -3.98 -4.45 -17.94
C ASN A 1031 -3.34 -5.75 -17.45
N LEU A 1032 -3.63 -6.12 -16.20
CA LEU A 1032 -3.37 -7.40 -15.57
C LEU A 1032 -4.66 -7.95 -14.99
N MET A 1033 -4.75 -9.27 -14.91
CA MET A 1033 -5.78 -9.96 -14.15
C MET A 1033 -5.17 -11.07 -13.30
N ARG A 1034 -5.88 -11.46 -12.24
CA ARG A 1034 -5.70 -12.75 -11.57
C ARG A 1034 -7.05 -13.30 -11.15
N TYR A 1035 -7.08 -14.59 -10.82
CA TYR A 1035 -8.28 -15.25 -10.32
C TYR A 1035 -7.98 -16.09 -9.08
N VAL A 1036 -9.04 -16.40 -8.33
CA VAL A 1036 -9.00 -17.34 -7.21
C VAL A 1036 -10.16 -18.31 -7.33
N ILE A 1037 -9.89 -19.59 -7.07
CA ILE A 1037 -10.89 -20.66 -7.03
C ILE A 1037 -10.91 -21.21 -5.60
N ILE A 1038 -12.09 -21.20 -5.00
CA ILE A 1038 -12.32 -21.51 -3.58
C ILE A 1038 -13.26 -22.70 -3.49
N PHE A 1039 -12.89 -23.66 -2.67
CA PHE A 1039 -13.64 -24.87 -2.40
C PHE A 1039 -14.17 -24.85 -0.97
N ASP A 1040 -15.47 -25.08 -0.82
CA ASP A 1040 -16.11 -25.21 0.48
C ASP A 1040 -16.47 -26.67 0.76
N SER A 1041 -15.80 -27.28 1.75
CA SER A 1041 -16.07 -28.63 2.23
C SER A 1041 -16.93 -28.66 3.50
N THR A 1042 -17.69 -27.59 3.77
CA THR A 1042 -18.56 -27.51 4.94
C THR A 1042 -19.67 -28.56 4.89
N ARG A 1043 -19.95 -29.14 6.06
CA ARG A 1043 -20.98 -30.14 6.28
C ARG A 1043 -21.67 -29.91 7.62
N VAL A 1044 -22.60 -28.96 7.65
CA VAL A 1044 -23.42 -28.60 8.80
C VAL A 1044 -24.90 -28.79 8.46
N ALA A 1045 -25.74 -29.05 9.47
CA ALA A 1045 -27.18 -29.19 9.24
C ALA A 1045 -27.76 -27.91 8.63
N GLY A 1046 -28.30 -27.99 7.41
CA GLY A 1046 -28.84 -26.85 6.67
C GLY A 1046 -27.86 -26.24 5.64
N ASP A 1047 -26.58 -26.62 5.65
CA ASP A 1047 -25.54 -26.08 4.77
C ASP A 1047 -24.46 -27.17 4.55
N ALA A 1048 -24.59 -27.91 3.44
CA ALA A 1048 -23.75 -29.07 3.13
C ALA A 1048 -23.09 -29.04 1.73
N PRO A 1049 -22.32 -27.99 1.37
CA PRO A 1049 -21.58 -27.92 0.12
C PRO A 1049 -20.70 -29.15 -0.14
N ARG A 1050 -20.19 -29.78 0.93
CA ARG A 1050 -19.39 -31.01 0.84
C ARG A 1050 -20.05 -32.14 0.06
N GLU A 1051 -21.35 -32.34 0.23
CA GLU A 1051 -22.06 -33.47 -0.40
C GLU A 1051 -22.14 -33.31 -1.93
N LEU A 1052 -22.10 -32.06 -2.39
CA LEU A 1052 -22.01 -31.71 -3.81
C LEU A 1052 -20.56 -31.79 -4.29
N LEU A 1053 -19.63 -31.21 -3.53
CA LEU A 1053 -18.21 -31.20 -3.87
C LEU A 1053 -17.59 -32.61 -3.93
N ASP A 1054 -18.08 -33.57 -3.12
CA ASP A 1054 -17.65 -34.97 -3.17
C ASP A 1054 -17.93 -35.64 -4.53
N GLN A 1055 -18.90 -35.10 -5.29
CA GLN A 1055 -19.21 -35.53 -6.66
C GLN A 1055 -18.26 -34.92 -7.70
N VAL A 1056 -17.40 -33.98 -7.32
CA VAL A 1056 -16.39 -33.37 -8.19
C VAL A 1056 -15.03 -34.01 -7.91
N ALA A 1057 -14.33 -34.44 -8.95
CA ALA A 1057 -12.99 -35.03 -8.89
C ALA A 1057 -11.88 -34.00 -9.09
N GLY A 1058 -12.22 -32.80 -9.57
CA GLY A 1058 -11.36 -31.65 -9.79
C GLY A 1058 -11.96 -30.65 -10.79
N ILE A 1059 -11.21 -29.61 -11.08
CA ILE A 1059 -11.46 -28.60 -12.12
C ILE A 1059 -10.37 -28.72 -13.17
N ASP A 1060 -10.72 -28.49 -14.44
CA ASP A 1060 -9.83 -28.46 -15.60
C ASP A 1060 -10.25 -27.32 -16.56
N ASN A 1061 -9.42 -27.03 -17.56
CA ASN A 1061 -9.73 -26.17 -18.71
C ASN A 1061 -10.34 -24.81 -18.34
N PHE A 1062 -9.73 -24.08 -17.41
CA PHE A 1062 -10.18 -22.74 -17.03
C PHE A 1062 -9.71 -21.70 -18.06
N TRP A 1063 -10.57 -20.76 -18.45
CA TRP A 1063 -10.20 -19.69 -19.35
C TRP A 1063 -11.09 -18.46 -19.20
N VAL A 1064 -10.55 -17.29 -19.56
CA VAL A 1064 -11.26 -16.02 -19.69
C VAL A 1064 -11.00 -15.44 -21.08
N ARG A 1065 -12.05 -14.96 -21.76
CA ARG A 1065 -11.97 -14.28 -23.05
C ARG A 1065 -11.67 -12.80 -22.86
N VAL A 1066 -10.64 -12.31 -23.54
CA VAL A 1066 -10.21 -10.91 -23.47
C VAL A 1066 -9.91 -10.33 -24.85
N LEU A 1067 -10.02 -9.01 -24.95
CA LEU A 1067 -9.67 -8.18 -26.08
C LEU A 1067 -8.53 -7.25 -25.64
N PRO A 1068 -7.25 -7.65 -25.83
CA PRO A 1068 -6.10 -6.83 -25.45
C PRO A 1068 -5.89 -5.67 -26.45
N ASP A 1069 -5.72 -4.44 -25.94
CA ASP A 1069 -5.34 -3.25 -26.72
C ASP A 1069 -3.85 -2.92 -26.56
#